data_AF-A0A076HSJ4-F1
#
_entry.id   AF-A0A076HSJ4-F1
#
_cell.length_a   1.000
_cell.length_b   1.000
_cell.length_c   1.000
_cell.angle_alpha   90.00
_cell.angle_beta   90.00
_cell.angle_gamma   90.00
#
_symmetry.space_group_name_H-M   'P 1'
#
loop_
_entity.id
_entity.type
_entity.pdbx_description
1 polymer ?
#
loop_
_entity_poly.entity_id
_entity_poly.type
_entity_poly.pdbx_seq_one_letter_code
_entity_poly.pdbx_strand_id
1 'polypeptide(L)'
;MRPFLLLFRLGLMLVLLLSAPRSWAQPGQSAGQQFVKHFGAAEGLPQPFIYTVVQDRQGYLWIGTAEGLVRYDGTEFKTYTTKDGLAEDFVVGLKTDDSASPLVVLHYQGEQSMLTPKGFTRIFPKEKGEKIPPDSAWIADLQRQYQAQLPAGAVIRCTEIDREGNLWLGTAGHGLWRFTDRHIKAYPQPAGTTWSAAGGPVLGLSGTADGRLTQPYSTEWLKALRLPALKVPITVVVEEPLAIGKDSRDSIKSWLGTRGRGVWQHRGQLLQPVAGLPSTLRVTALARAPDGTLWVGTESDGVYRRPADPAQPTTHYTTANGLLHNTIYALLCDAAGRVWVATHGTGLAVWEQGRFRHFRLVPGGLNATALATDPAGRVWIGTEGSGLFCYENGRFRQYTTAQGLASDYCYALTSFQSIWGRHHMYSGYEHGPDYLLLVHRNQLSAFHPATGRVYPLAAPDNPWVRDCLPQATALFASNQLLVLTRTGMVTVGVSTRQWQPELPPPAVLVVQTEVDGAPAATDSLGQLSATEHRLAFRFRGISLSQAAAVQYQYRLRGYDSVWSKPSGVTEARFSRLGAGAYQFEARARRGEQGAWSAPVVVRFEVATPFWRTWWFAALSVLAAGAGIWAFVRGREAVLRQQKLQLETTVRERTQELRHQNAHIEEMNAELTVARDVAEASRKAKAQFLANMSHEIRTPMNAVIGLSHLLRQTPLTGEQSEYLEAVQSSSQNLLVIINDILDSSKIEAGKMTLEHTAFRLPELLRRVASMFRFATESKQLYFRLEIGPGVPAAVFGDPVRLNQVLVNLVGNAIKFTTRGGVTLRVSAPEEATGTARPAVHFAVQDTGIGIPADKLDAIFEDFSQANTSTTRQFGGTGLGLSIARNLVELHGGQLGVESQDGVGSTFHFSISYEAADPATVPAEASLAVGRFEPALHVLVAEDNELNQLVARKTLEAWNVQVTIAANGRLAVEAAATQAFDAVLMDVQMPEMDGYEASRQLRMLFPDADQFPIIGLTASALPEDRALALEAGMNDTLAKPFDPAVLFARLAQHTRRPTTEATAPAEAPAAAPAELAPATAAAALDWTLLEELASGNEAFIGQIIRTFLSQGPQLQQQLCQAFEAASPDALARTAHKLKGQVAYFGVPALHGTLEQLEQQARQHAPPDQLAASLEYLELQLADLYPLIQARIMVS
;
A
#
# COMPACT_ATOMS: atom_id res chain seq x y z
N MET A 1 30.37 -2.03 -42.01
CA MET A 1 31.10 -3.06 -41.22
C MET A 1 30.97 -2.95 -39.68
N ARG A 2 30.54 -1.83 -39.07
CA ARG A 2 30.30 -1.81 -37.60
C ARG A 2 28.96 -2.36 -37.04
N PRO A 3 27.87 -2.67 -37.79
CA PRO A 3 26.66 -3.20 -37.14
C PRO A 3 26.90 -4.56 -36.45
N PHE A 4 27.81 -5.39 -36.99
CA PHE A 4 28.15 -6.70 -36.41
C PHE A 4 28.81 -6.62 -35.02
N LEU A 5 29.64 -5.59 -34.76
CA LEU A 5 30.21 -5.36 -33.43
C LEU A 5 29.24 -4.66 -32.47
N LEU A 6 28.25 -3.92 -33.00
CA LEU A 6 27.19 -3.34 -32.19
C LEU A 6 26.24 -4.45 -31.69
N LEU A 7 25.82 -5.36 -32.58
CA LEU A 7 25.03 -6.55 -32.26
C LEU A 7 25.69 -7.39 -31.15
N PHE A 8 27.01 -7.62 -31.23
CA PHE A 8 27.73 -8.40 -30.20
C PHE A 8 27.78 -7.69 -28.83
N ARG A 9 27.72 -6.35 -28.79
CA ARG A 9 27.69 -5.59 -27.53
C ARG A 9 26.28 -5.41 -26.96
N LEU A 10 25.25 -5.23 -27.79
CA LEU A 10 23.86 -5.27 -27.33
C LEU A 10 23.52 -6.65 -26.74
N GLY A 11 23.93 -7.74 -27.40
CA GLY A 11 23.70 -9.11 -26.90
C GLY A 11 24.30 -9.34 -25.51
N LEU A 12 25.50 -8.81 -25.23
CA LEU A 12 26.14 -8.94 -23.91
C LEU A 12 25.44 -8.10 -22.82
N MET A 13 24.93 -6.92 -23.18
CA MET A 13 24.25 -6.02 -22.23
C MET A 13 22.83 -6.48 -21.89
N LEU A 14 22.14 -7.13 -22.84
CA LEU A 14 20.81 -7.72 -22.63
C LEU A 14 20.84 -8.87 -21.60
N VAL A 15 21.90 -9.70 -21.62
CA VAL A 15 22.09 -10.82 -20.67
C VAL A 15 22.34 -10.33 -19.24
N LEU A 16 23.00 -9.18 -19.06
CA LEU A 16 23.27 -8.58 -17.75
C LEU A 16 22.05 -7.86 -17.13
N LEU A 17 21.10 -7.41 -17.96
CA LEU A 17 19.84 -6.82 -17.47
C LEU A 17 18.79 -7.87 -17.06
N LEU A 18 18.95 -9.13 -17.48
CA LEU A 18 18.04 -10.24 -17.16
C LEU A 18 18.34 -10.97 -15.82
N SER A 19 19.29 -10.47 -15.01
CA SER A 19 19.83 -11.23 -13.86
C SER A 19 19.96 -10.46 -12.53
N ALA A 20 19.11 -9.46 -12.28
CA ALA A 20 19.03 -8.77 -10.98
C ALA A 20 17.58 -8.55 -10.51
N PRO A 21 17.13 -9.15 -9.39
CA PRO A 21 15.75 -9.05 -8.93
C PRO A 21 15.48 -7.75 -8.15
N ARG A 22 14.39 -7.03 -8.49
CA ARG A 22 13.83 -5.97 -7.64
C ARG A 22 12.32 -6.06 -7.50
N SER A 23 11.94 -6.55 -6.34
CA SER A 23 10.62 -6.46 -5.69
C SER A 23 9.87 -5.15 -5.95
N TRP A 24 8.60 -5.26 -6.36
CA TRP A 24 7.62 -4.19 -6.20
C TRP A 24 7.24 -4.01 -4.73
N ALA A 25 6.88 -2.78 -4.35
CA ALA A 25 6.22 -2.47 -3.08
C ALA A 25 4.84 -1.89 -3.38
N GLN A 26 3.77 -2.51 -2.85
CA GLN A 26 2.40 -2.04 -3.03
C GLN A 26 2.04 -0.95 -2.00
N PRO A 27 1.17 0.01 -2.34
CA PRO A 27 0.55 0.89 -1.37
C PRO A 27 -0.54 0.15 -0.58
N GLY A 28 -0.67 0.45 0.71
CA GLY A 28 -1.92 0.25 1.46
C GLY A 28 -2.27 -1.17 1.92
N GLN A 29 -1.70 -2.25 1.38
CA GLN A 29 -1.76 -3.53 2.08
C GLN A 29 -0.99 -3.42 3.40
N SER A 30 -1.66 -3.68 4.52
CA SER A 30 -0.96 -3.98 5.77
C SER A 30 -0.05 -5.17 5.50
N ALA A 31 1.28 -5.00 5.72
CA ALA A 31 2.28 -5.97 5.30
C ALA A 31 1.94 -7.36 5.85
N GLY A 32 1.40 -8.21 4.97
CA GLY A 32 0.57 -9.33 5.40
C GLY A 32 1.36 -10.31 6.24
N GLN A 33 0.87 -10.58 7.46
CA GLN A 33 1.26 -11.78 8.18
C GLN A 33 0.73 -12.96 7.38
N GLN A 34 1.51 -13.48 6.43
CA GLN A 34 1.13 -14.67 5.68
C GLN A 34 1.14 -15.86 6.62
N PHE A 35 -0.05 -16.41 6.90
CA PHE A 35 -0.24 -17.56 7.78
C PHE A 35 0.69 -18.71 7.40
N VAL A 36 0.87 -18.94 6.10
CA VAL A 36 1.79 -19.93 5.53
C VAL A 36 2.82 -19.23 4.65
N LYS A 37 4.11 -19.49 4.86
CA LYS A 37 5.16 -19.15 3.90
C LYS A 37 5.97 -20.40 3.53
N HIS A 38 5.97 -20.72 2.23
CA HIS A 38 6.87 -21.70 1.62
C HIS A 38 8.24 -21.09 1.32
N PHE A 39 9.29 -21.90 1.43
CA PHE A 39 10.66 -21.61 1.02
C PHE A 39 11.20 -22.77 0.19
N GLY A 40 11.52 -22.50 -1.07
CA GLY A 40 12.21 -23.40 -1.99
C GLY A 40 13.34 -22.68 -2.75
N ALA A 41 13.66 -23.16 -3.94
CA ALA A 41 14.74 -22.60 -4.77
C ALA A 41 14.53 -21.12 -5.13
N ALA A 42 13.27 -20.67 -5.28
CA ALA A 42 12.94 -19.27 -5.55
C ALA A 42 13.29 -18.33 -4.40
N GLU A 43 13.18 -18.80 -3.15
CA GLU A 43 13.60 -18.08 -1.94
C GLU A 43 15.11 -18.22 -1.65
N GLY A 44 15.86 -18.99 -2.44
CA GLY A 44 17.29 -19.25 -2.23
C GLY A 44 17.61 -20.45 -1.32
N LEU A 45 16.62 -21.29 -0.98
CA LEU A 45 16.88 -22.57 -0.33
C LEU A 45 17.38 -23.57 -1.39
N PRO A 46 18.65 -24.05 -1.31
CA PRO A 46 19.31 -24.73 -2.45
C PRO A 46 18.67 -26.07 -2.83
N GLN A 47 18.11 -26.80 -1.86
CA GLN A 47 17.73 -28.19 -2.02
C GLN A 47 16.42 -28.44 -1.23
N PRO A 48 15.38 -29.07 -1.83
CA PRO A 48 14.02 -29.11 -1.26
C PRO A 48 13.78 -30.29 -0.31
N PHE A 49 14.79 -31.04 0.10
CA PHE A 49 14.66 -32.24 0.94
C PHE A 49 15.32 -32.00 2.30
N ILE A 50 14.49 -31.72 3.31
CA ILE A 50 14.93 -31.18 4.59
C ILE A 50 15.01 -32.28 5.63
N TYR A 51 16.23 -32.57 6.12
CA TYR A 51 16.48 -33.65 7.06
C TYR A 51 16.36 -33.21 8.52
N THR A 52 16.71 -31.96 8.81
CA THR A 52 16.75 -31.40 10.17
C THR A 52 16.65 -29.87 10.12
N VAL A 53 16.03 -29.26 11.14
CA VAL A 53 15.94 -27.80 11.34
C VAL A 53 16.11 -27.51 12.83
N VAL A 54 16.92 -26.51 13.20
CA VAL A 54 17.16 -26.05 14.59
C VAL A 54 17.44 -24.54 14.61
N GLN A 55 16.92 -23.78 15.58
CA GLN A 55 17.30 -22.38 15.81
C GLN A 55 18.45 -22.23 16.81
N ASP A 56 19.48 -21.43 16.49
CA ASP A 56 20.62 -21.21 17.37
C ASP A 56 20.43 -20.12 18.44
N ARG A 57 21.44 -19.94 19.29
CA ARG A 57 21.41 -18.95 20.37
C ARG A 57 21.43 -17.49 19.90
N GLN A 58 21.98 -17.20 18.72
CA GLN A 58 22.00 -15.86 18.13
C GLN A 58 20.65 -15.51 17.45
N GLY A 59 19.91 -16.53 17.03
CA GLY A 59 18.58 -16.45 16.44
C GLY A 59 18.50 -17.00 15.00
N TYR A 60 19.62 -17.43 14.41
CA TYR A 60 19.61 -17.99 13.06
C TYR A 60 18.90 -19.35 13.04
N LEU A 61 18.15 -19.61 11.97
CA LEU A 61 17.60 -20.94 11.70
C LEU A 61 18.62 -21.73 10.87
N TRP A 62 18.98 -22.93 11.32
CA TRP A 62 19.92 -23.82 10.64
C TRP A 62 19.18 -25.05 10.11
N ILE A 63 19.50 -25.45 8.88
CA ILE A 63 18.72 -26.38 8.05
C ILE A 63 19.68 -27.37 7.39
N GLY A 64 19.51 -28.66 7.68
CA GLY A 64 20.33 -29.72 7.09
C GLY A 64 19.74 -30.28 5.79
N THR A 65 20.55 -30.29 4.73
CA THR A 65 20.20 -30.78 3.39
C THR A 65 21.22 -31.80 2.90
N ALA A 66 20.96 -32.42 1.73
CA ALA A 66 21.92 -33.30 1.07
C ALA A 66 23.13 -32.57 0.43
N GLU A 67 23.05 -31.25 0.24
CA GLU A 67 24.02 -30.42 -0.48
C GLU A 67 24.60 -29.28 0.38
N GLY A 68 24.69 -29.52 1.69
CA GLY A 68 25.30 -28.62 2.66
C GLY A 68 24.40 -28.27 3.84
N LEU A 69 24.97 -27.48 4.74
CA LEU A 69 24.28 -26.85 5.86
C LEU A 69 23.82 -25.45 5.46
N VAL A 70 22.52 -25.17 5.54
CA VAL A 70 21.97 -23.84 5.20
C VAL A 70 21.64 -23.08 6.48
N ARG A 71 21.99 -21.79 6.53
CA ARG A 71 21.63 -20.84 7.59
C ARG A 71 20.71 -19.76 7.06
N TYR A 72 19.66 -19.43 7.80
CA TYR A 72 18.70 -18.37 7.47
C TYR A 72 18.62 -17.32 8.59
N ASP A 73 18.59 -16.04 8.24
CA ASP A 73 18.59 -14.91 9.19
C ASP A 73 17.25 -14.16 9.31
N GLY A 74 16.21 -14.62 8.60
CA GLY A 74 14.93 -13.92 8.43
C GLY A 74 14.80 -13.17 7.08
N THR A 75 15.91 -13.04 6.34
CA THR A 75 15.94 -12.38 5.02
C THR A 75 16.69 -13.20 3.96
N GLU A 76 17.85 -13.77 4.29
CA GLU A 76 18.78 -14.38 3.33
C GLU A 76 19.15 -15.80 3.77
N PHE A 77 19.24 -16.74 2.81
CA PHE A 77 19.81 -18.07 3.03
C PHE A 77 21.30 -18.07 2.65
N LYS A 78 22.13 -18.66 3.50
CA LYS A 78 23.55 -18.93 3.22
C LYS A 78 23.85 -20.42 3.40
N THR A 79 24.23 -21.09 2.32
CA THR A 79 24.76 -22.45 2.34
C THR A 79 26.22 -22.47 2.78
N TYR A 80 26.60 -23.52 3.50
CA TYR A 80 27.96 -23.88 3.88
C TYR A 80 28.21 -25.31 3.44
N THR A 81 29.42 -25.57 2.95
CA THR A 81 29.83 -26.82 2.30
C THR A 81 31.15 -27.33 2.86
N THR A 82 31.65 -28.44 2.32
CA THR A 82 33.03 -28.93 2.52
C THR A 82 34.09 -27.86 2.21
N LYS A 83 33.81 -26.90 1.31
CA LYS A 83 34.67 -25.74 1.01
C LYS A 83 34.76 -24.75 2.17
N ASP A 84 33.76 -24.73 3.05
CA ASP A 84 33.63 -23.85 4.22
C ASP A 84 34.09 -24.52 5.54
N GLY A 85 34.68 -25.71 5.45
CA GLY A 85 35.20 -26.48 6.58
C GLY A 85 34.25 -27.56 7.14
N LEU A 86 33.12 -27.85 6.47
CA LEU A 86 32.35 -29.05 6.79
C LEU A 86 33.13 -30.32 6.45
N ALA A 87 32.80 -31.41 7.14
CA ALA A 87 33.43 -32.71 6.96
C ALA A 87 32.81 -33.50 5.79
N GLU A 88 31.49 -33.37 5.62
CA GLU A 88 30.69 -33.85 4.49
C GLU A 88 29.68 -32.76 4.12
N ASP A 89 29.07 -32.82 2.93
CA ASP A 89 27.97 -31.93 2.54
C ASP A 89 26.58 -32.47 2.95
N PHE A 90 26.42 -33.79 3.10
CA PHE A 90 25.13 -34.40 3.44
C PHE A 90 24.86 -34.34 4.96
N VAL A 91 24.15 -33.30 5.38
CA VAL A 91 23.75 -33.07 6.79
C VAL A 91 22.45 -33.81 7.11
N VAL A 92 22.51 -34.72 8.09
CA VAL A 92 21.35 -35.52 8.55
C VAL A 92 20.83 -35.12 9.93
N GLY A 93 21.58 -34.33 10.69
CA GLY A 93 21.19 -33.90 12.04
C GLY A 93 21.98 -32.68 12.52
N LEU A 94 21.36 -31.89 13.37
CA LEU A 94 21.98 -30.75 14.05
C LEU A 94 21.84 -30.93 15.56
N LYS A 95 22.83 -30.45 16.32
CA LYS A 95 22.79 -30.38 17.78
C LYS A 95 23.26 -29.00 18.24
N THR A 96 22.41 -28.33 19.00
CA THR A 96 22.72 -27.13 19.79
C THR A 96 22.49 -27.47 21.25
N ASP A 97 23.40 -27.05 22.11
CA ASP A 97 23.31 -27.24 23.56
C ASP A 97 22.94 -25.89 24.20
N ASP A 98 21.99 -25.86 25.13
CA ASP A 98 21.60 -24.60 25.79
C ASP A 98 22.77 -23.96 26.58
N SER A 99 23.69 -24.80 27.07
CA SER A 99 24.89 -24.45 27.84
C SER A 99 26.08 -23.98 26.98
N ALA A 100 25.86 -23.00 26.11
CA ALA A 100 26.90 -22.25 25.38
C ALA A 100 27.83 -23.07 24.45
N SER A 101 27.52 -24.34 24.18
CA SER A 101 28.27 -25.17 23.23
C SER A 101 28.08 -24.65 21.78
N PRO A 102 29.10 -24.80 20.92
CA PRO A 102 28.98 -24.50 19.49
C PRO A 102 27.97 -25.42 18.78
N LEU A 103 27.44 -24.97 17.65
CA LEU A 103 26.61 -25.79 16.76
C LEU A 103 27.42 -27.01 16.27
N VAL A 104 26.88 -28.21 16.51
CA VAL A 104 27.42 -29.47 16.00
C VAL A 104 26.55 -29.99 14.86
N VAL A 105 27.21 -30.37 13.77
CA VAL A 105 26.63 -30.86 12.51
C VAL A 105 26.90 -32.35 12.41
N LEU A 106 25.87 -33.15 12.15
CA LEU A 106 25.94 -34.60 12.02
C LEU A 106 25.73 -34.98 10.55
N HIS A 107 26.69 -35.70 9.99
CA HIS A 107 26.74 -36.03 8.56
C HIS A 107 26.33 -37.47 8.25
N TYR A 108 25.92 -37.75 7.02
CA TYR A 108 25.37 -39.03 6.59
C TYR A 108 26.34 -40.21 6.82
N GLN A 109 27.63 -40.03 6.52
CA GLN A 109 28.67 -41.04 6.72
C GLN A 109 29.11 -41.18 8.20
N GLY A 110 28.50 -40.42 9.12
CA GLY A 110 28.77 -40.47 10.56
C GLY A 110 29.90 -39.55 11.02
N GLU A 111 30.47 -38.75 10.12
CA GLU A 111 31.38 -37.67 10.47
C GLU A 111 30.66 -36.51 11.15
N GLN A 112 31.41 -35.62 11.80
CA GLN A 112 30.84 -34.48 12.51
C GLN A 112 31.65 -33.20 12.25
N SER A 113 30.97 -32.06 12.23
CA SER A 113 31.58 -30.72 12.16
C SER A 113 31.09 -29.86 13.31
N MET A 114 31.90 -28.90 13.72
CA MET A 114 31.62 -27.98 14.82
C MET A 114 31.88 -26.55 14.37
N LEU A 115 30.92 -25.65 14.63
CA LEU A 115 31.06 -24.23 14.28
C LEU A 115 31.97 -23.51 15.28
N THR A 116 33.12 -23.00 14.82
CA THR A 116 34.04 -22.22 15.66
C THR A 116 34.09 -20.76 15.21
N PRO A 117 34.68 -19.84 16.00
CA PRO A 117 34.93 -18.46 15.55
C PRO A 117 35.81 -18.32 14.29
N LYS A 118 36.47 -19.41 13.84
CA LYS A 118 37.27 -19.45 12.60
C LYS A 118 36.58 -20.18 11.44
N GLY A 119 35.29 -20.51 11.57
CA GLY A 119 34.55 -21.35 10.61
C GLY A 119 34.34 -22.77 11.13
N PHE A 120 33.91 -23.68 10.26
CA PHE A 120 33.66 -25.06 10.64
C PHE A 120 34.95 -25.86 10.80
N THR A 121 35.00 -26.71 11.82
CA THR A 121 36.09 -27.67 12.03
C THR A 121 35.52 -29.08 12.15
N ARG A 122 36.08 -30.03 11.40
CA ARG A 122 35.81 -31.47 11.55
C ARG A 122 36.19 -31.94 12.95
N ILE A 123 35.30 -32.68 13.61
CA ILE A 123 35.54 -33.33 14.90
C ILE A 123 35.28 -34.84 14.77
N PHE A 124 36.05 -35.64 15.51
CA PHE A 124 35.89 -37.09 15.56
C PHE A 124 35.12 -37.47 16.83
N PRO A 125 33.91 -38.04 16.73
CA PRO A 125 33.13 -38.41 17.91
C PRO A 125 33.81 -39.56 18.67
N LYS A 126 33.85 -39.45 20.01
CA LYS A 126 34.34 -40.54 20.87
C LYS A 126 33.37 -41.73 20.97
N GLU A 127 32.09 -41.50 20.70
CA GLU A 127 31.03 -42.51 20.75
C GLU A 127 30.05 -42.32 19.58
N LYS A 128 29.46 -43.43 19.10
CA LYS A 128 28.37 -43.37 18.10
C LYS A 128 27.10 -42.87 18.79
N GLY A 129 26.93 -41.54 18.83
CA GLY A 129 25.76 -40.89 19.41
C GLY A 129 24.45 -41.39 18.78
N GLU A 130 23.44 -41.60 19.61
CA GLU A 130 22.15 -42.14 19.19
C GLU A 130 21.48 -41.26 18.12
N LYS A 131 20.86 -41.93 17.13
CA LYS A 131 19.90 -41.30 16.23
C LYS A 131 18.63 -41.03 17.04
N ILE A 132 18.48 -39.81 17.55
CA ILE A 132 17.23 -39.33 18.15
C ILE A 132 16.12 -39.51 17.10
N PRO A 133 15.12 -40.38 17.33
CA PRO A 133 13.99 -40.47 16.43
C PRO A 133 13.17 -39.18 16.52
N PRO A 134 12.67 -38.62 15.41
CA PRO A 134 11.64 -37.60 15.52
C PRO A 134 10.41 -38.21 16.21
N ASP A 135 9.67 -37.40 16.98
CA ASP A 135 8.39 -37.82 17.55
C ASP A 135 7.40 -38.12 16.40
N SER A 136 7.23 -39.41 16.12
CA SER A 136 6.44 -39.90 15.01
C SER A 136 4.94 -39.78 15.25
N ALA A 137 4.49 -39.60 16.50
CA ALA A 137 3.11 -39.27 16.81
C ALA A 137 2.84 -37.78 16.52
N TRP A 138 3.71 -36.90 17.01
CA TRP A 138 3.62 -35.45 16.75
C TRP A 138 3.71 -35.12 15.26
N ILE A 139 4.65 -35.72 14.52
CA ILE A 139 4.74 -35.52 13.07
C ILE A 139 3.51 -36.08 12.34
N ALA A 140 2.93 -37.21 12.77
CA ALA A 140 1.70 -37.74 12.17
C ALA A 140 0.46 -36.86 12.45
N ASP A 141 0.38 -36.22 13.61
CA ASP A 141 -0.65 -35.24 13.91
C ASP A 141 -0.50 -33.96 13.06
N LEU A 142 0.72 -33.43 12.95
CA LEU A 142 0.99 -32.28 12.09
C LEU A 142 0.76 -32.59 10.61
N GLN A 143 1.15 -33.78 10.13
CA GLN A 143 0.89 -34.22 8.77
C GLN A 143 -0.61 -34.22 8.48
N ARG A 144 -1.45 -34.71 9.41
CA ARG A 144 -2.91 -34.68 9.28
C ARG A 144 -3.49 -33.27 9.37
N GLN A 145 -2.99 -32.43 10.27
CA GLN A 145 -3.50 -31.06 10.45
C GLN A 145 -3.22 -30.17 9.22
N TYR A 146 -2.02 -30.24 8.65
CA TYR A 146 -1.56 -29.34 7.59
C TYR A 146 -1.65 -29.94 6.17
N GLN A 147 -2.25 -31.13 6.01
CA GLN A 147 -2.29 -31.86 4.74
C GLN A 147 -2.94 -31.08 3.58
N ALA A 148 -3.87 -30.17 3.89
CA ALA A 148 -4.60 -29.36 2.90
C ALA A 148 -3.85 -28.08 2.49
N GLN A 149 -2.83 -27.68 3.23
CA GLN A 149 -1.97 -26.52 2.95
C GLN A 149 -0.64 -26.92 2.32
N LEU A 150 -0.24 -28.19 2.47
CA LEU A 150 0.95 -28.78 1.85
C LEU A 150 0.60 -29.42 0.49
N PRO A 151 1.54 -29.47 -0.48
CA PRO A 151 1.33 -30.13 -1.76
C PRO A 151 0.98 -31.62 -1.62
N ALA A 152 0.26 -32.15 -2.61
CA ALA A 152 -0.11 -33.56 -2.65
C ALA A 152 1.15 -34.47 -2.63
N GLY A 153 1.25 -35.34 -1.62
CA GLY A 153 2.42 -36.20 -1.42
C GLY A 153 3.59 -35.57 -0.65
N ALA A 154 3.50 -34.31 -0.20
CA ALA A 154 4.51 -33.72 0.67
C ALA A 154 4.50 -34.36 2.07
N VAL A 155 5.61 -35.01 2.45
CA VAL A 155 5.78 -35.68 3.74
C VAL A 155 6.67 -34.85 4.67
N ILE A 156 6.19 -34.53 5.87
CA ILE A 156 6.96 -33.86 6.92
C ILE A 156 8.04 -34.82 7.44
N ARG A 157 9.26 -34.31 7.59
CA ARG A 157 10.46 -35.07 8.02
C ARG A 157 11.02 -34.59 9.35
N CYS A 158 10.97 -33.30 9.60
CA CYS A 158 11.43 -32.66 10.83
C CYS A 158 10.62 -31.39 11.09
N THR A 159 10.61 -30.93 12.34
CA THR A 159 9.85 -29.75 12.77
C THR A 159 10.63 -28.97 13.81
N GLU A 160 10.56 -27.65 13.75
CA GLU A 160 11.14 -26.75 14.75
C GLU A 160 10.09 -25.71 15.18
N ILE A 161 10.14 -25.26 16.44
CA ILE A 161 9.35 -24.11 16.90
C ILE A 161 10.34 -23.02 17.30
N ASP A 162 10.37 -21.92 16.55
CA ASP A 162 11.33 -20.85 16.83
C ASP A 162 10.98 -20.06 18.10
N ARG A 163 11.94 -19.27 18.58
CA ARG A 163 11.85 -18.45 19.80
C ARG A 163 10.79 -17.35 19.74
N GLU A 164 10.28 -17.03 18.56
CA GLU A 164 9.14 -16.12 18.41
C GLU A 164 7.82 -16.90 18.47
N GLY A 165 7.86 -18.20 18.14
CA GLY A 165 6.79 -19.19 18.21
C GLY A 165 6.24 -19.61 16.85
N ASN A 166 6.93 -19.33 15.73
CA ASN A 166 6.52 -19.90 14.43
C ASN A 166 6.79 -21.41 14.42
N LEU A 167 5.88 -22.18 13.82
CA LEU A 167 6.10 -23.59 13.52
C LEU A 167 6.76 -23.72 12.14
N TRP A 168 7.93 -24.36 12.09
CA TRP A 168 8.67 -24.67 10.88
C TRP A 168 8.55 -26.17 10.58
N LEU A 169 8.16 -26.53 9.35
CA LEU A 169 8.03 -27.90 8.85
C LEU A 169 9.03 -28.15 7.70
N GLY A 170 10.02 -29.01 7.93
CA GLY A 170 10.91 -29.49 6.88
C GLY A 170 10.33 -30.72 6.20
N THR A 171 10.28 -30.73 4.86
CA THR A 171 9.59 -31.77 4.08
C THR A 171 10.53 -32.60 3.21
N ALA A 172 10.06 -33.78 2.79
CA ALA A 172 10.64 -34.57 1.72
C ALA A 172 10.26 -33.97 0.35
N GLY A 173 11.22 -33.32 -0.30
CA GLY A 173 11.13 -32.86 -1.69
C GLY A 173 10.31 -31.61 -1.95
N HIS A 174 9.71 -30.99 -0.93
CA HIS A 174 8.84 -29.81 -1.06
C HIS A 174 9.34 -28.61 -0.25
N GLY A 175 10.61 -28.59 0.15
CA GLY A 175 11.25 -27.46 0.83
C GLY A 175 10.85 -27.30 2.30
N LEU A 176 10.95 -26.07 2.78
CA LEU A 176 10.70 -25.66 4.15
C LEU A 176 9.45 -24.78 4.22
N TRP A 177 8.61 -24.97 5.24
CA TRP A 177 7.35 -24.26 5.41
C TRP A 177 7.28 -23.62 6.80
N ARG A 178 6.85 -22.36 6.89
CA ARG A 178 6.65 -21.63 8.15
C ARG A 178 5.17 -21.30 8.34
N PHE A 179 4.66 -21.58 9.54
CA PHE A 179 3.31 -21.24 9.98
C PHE A 179 3.36 -20.26 11.16
N THR A 180 2.59 -19.16 11.08
CA THR A 180 2.72 -18.02 12.03
C THR A 180 1.78 -18.05 13.23
N ASP A 181 0.73 -18.87 13.25
CA ASP A 181 -0.39 -18.70 14.18
C ASP A 181 -0.21 -19.54 15.46
N ARG A 182 0.68 -19.02 16.29
CA ARG A 182 1.43 -19.66 17.39
C ARG A 182 0.60 -20.27 18.52
N HIS A 183 -0.67 -19.90 18.59
CA HIS A 183 -1.58 -20.28 19.67
C HIS A 183 -2.74 -21.14 19.20
N ILE A 184 -2.86 -21.40 17.89
CA ILE A 184 -4.06 -21.96 17.25
C ILE A 184 -3.88 -23.43 16.88
N LYS A 185 -4.88 -24.24 17.21
CA LYS A 185 -5.07 -25.59 16.67
C LYS A 185 -6.43 -25.66 15.98
N ALA A 186 -6.46 -26.27 14.79
CA ALA A 186 -7.66 -26.35 13.97
C ALA A 186 -8.12 -27.79 13.77
N TYR A 187 -9.44 -27.95 13.75
CA TYR A 187 -10.15 -29.20 13.57
C TYR A 187 -11.11 -29.02 12.38
N PRO A 188 -10.64 -29.26 11.14
CA PRO A 188 -11.39 -28.98 9.92
C PRO A 188 -12.54 -29.97 9.70
N GLN A 189 -13.59 -29.53 9.01
CA GLN A 189 -14.73 -30.38 8.65
C GLN A 189 -14.35 -31.42 7.58
N PRO A 190 -14.69 -32.72 7.74
CA PRO A 190 -14.40 -33.74 6.72
C PRO A 190 -15.17 -33.54 5.42
N ALA A 191 -14.49 -33.72 4.28
CA ALA A 191 -15.10 -33.63 2.96
C ALA A 191 -16.26 -34.63 2.78
N GLY A 192 -17.30 -34.23 2.05
CA GLY A 192 -18.51 -35.03 1.85
C GLY A 192 -19.47 -35.06 3.06
N THR A 193 -19.10 -34.52 4.21
CA THR A 193 -20.01 -34.48 5.38
C THR A 193 -20.85 -33.20 5.43
N THR A 194 -22.14 -33.31 5.10
CA THR A 194 -23.15 -32.52 5.80
C THR A 194 -23.44 -33.21 7.13
N TRP A 195 -23.51 -32.47 8.24
CA TRP A 195 -23.82 -33.02 9.56
C TRP A 195 -25.31 -33.36 9.69
N SER A 196 -25.71 -34.46 9.05
CA SER A 196 -27.06 -35.02 9.12
C SER A 196 -27.23 -35.95 10.34
N ALA A 197 -28.44 -35.95 10.92
CA ALA A 197 -28.65 -36.46 12.28
C ALA A 197 -28.91 -37.98 12.36
N ALA A 198 -27.85 -38.80 12.33
CA ALA A 198 -27.88 -40.24 12.55
C ALA A 198 -27.34 -40.64 13.94
N GLY A 199 -28.24 -40.89 14.90
CA GLY A 199 -27.95 -40.91 16.35
C GLY A 199 -26.90 -41.89 16.89
N GLY A 200 -26.19 -41.44 17.93
CA GLY A 200 -25.28 -42.23 18.78
C GLY A 200 -24.68 -41.37 19.91
N PRO A 201 -24.27 -41.93 21.07
CA PRO A 201 -23.87 -41.12 22.24
C PRO A 201 -22.35 -41.09 22.49
N VAL A 202 -21.64 -40.07 22.00
CA VAL A 202 -20.23 -39.77 22.34
C VAL A 202 -20.04 -38.25 22.46
N LEU A 203 -19.91 -37.73 23.68
CA LEU A 203 -19.95 -36.28 23.99
C LEU A 203 -18.85 -35.48 23.26
N GLY A 204 -19.22 -34.43 22.53
CA GLY A 204 -18.33 -33.34 22.10
C GLY A 204 -18.87 -32.48 20.96
N LEU A 205 -17.99 -32.00 20.06
CA LEU A 205 -18.14 -30.70 19.38
C LEU A 205 -17.94 -30.78 17.85
N SER A 206 -18.97 -30.41 17.08
CA SER A 206 -18.94 -30.34 15.61
C SER A 206 -19.80 -29.22 15.02
N GLY A 207 -19.26 -28.52 14.03
CA GLY A 207 -19.88 -27.34 13.41
C GLY A 207 -20.98 -27.64 12.39
N THR A 208 -22.00 -26.79 12.39
CA THR A 208 -22.72 -26.40 11.16
C THR A 208 -22.36 -24.97 10.78
N ALA A 209 -22.68 -24.54 9.55
CA ALA A 209 -22.47 -23.15 9.11
C ALA A 209 -23.18 -22.09 9.99
N ASP A 210 -24.11 -22.52 10.86
CA ASP A 210 -24.89 -21.70 11.80
C ASP A 210 -24.30 -21.67 13.24
N GLY A 211 -23.11 -22.22 13.48
CA GLY A 211 -22.42 -22.10 14.77
C GLY A 211 -22.91 -23.03 15.89
N ARG A 212 -23.41 -24.23 15.56
CA ARG A 212 -23.79 -25.26 16.55
C ARG A 212 -22.71 -26.34 16.75
N LEU A 213 -22.86 -27.18 17.79
CA LEU A 213 -21.81 -28.06 18.34
C LEU A 213 -22.28 -29.48 18.72
N THR A 214 -21.95 -30.54 17.94
CA THR A 214 -22.36 -31.94 18.26
C THR A 214 -21.46 -33.12 17.74
N GLN A 215 -20.27 -33.40 18.32
CA GLN A 215 -19.50 -34.68 18.14
C GLN A 215 -17.93 -34.53 17.97
N PRO A 216 -16.93 -35.05 18.76
CA PRO A 216 -15.50 -34.62 18.70
C PRO A 216 -14.45 -35.67 18.28
N TYR A 217 -13.16 -35.32 18.49
CA TYR A 217 -12.00 -36.22 18.65
C TYR A 217 -11.79 -36.74 20.10
N SER A 218 -11.03 -37.83 20.23
CA SER A 218 -10.89 -38.62 21.47
C SER A 218 -9.85 -38.10 22.48
N THR A 219 -10.28 -37.81 23.71
CA THR A 219 -9.44 -37.87 24.92
C THR A 219 -10.22 -38.48 26.10
N GLU A 220 -9.54 -39.22 26.98
CA GLU A 220 -10.16 -40.12 27.99
C GLU A 220 -11.21 -39.46 28.91
N TRP A 221 -11.06 -38.18 29.22
CA TRP A 221 -11.84 -37.48 30.26
C TRP A 221 -13.24 -37.05 29.82
N LEU A 222 -13.56 -37.06 28.51
CA LEU A 222 -14.91 -36.75 27.99
C LEU A 222 -15.99 -37.77 28.38
N LYS A 223 -15.60 -38.92 28.97
CA LYS A 223 -16.52 -39.99 29.42
C LYS A 223 -17.51 -39.56 30.51
N ALA A 224 -17.30 -38.42 31.17
CA ALA A 224 -18.04 -38.01 32.38
C ALA A 224 -19.43 -37.39 32.13
N LEU A 225 -19.69 -36.78 30.98
CA LEU A 225 -20.90 -35.96 30.73
C LEU A 225 -21.82 -36.61 29.68
N ARG A 226 -22.55 -37.66 30.09
CA ARG A 226 -23.55 -38.34 29.23
C ARG A 226 -24.89 -37.60 29.24
N LEU A 227 -25.03 -36.60 28.36
CA LEU A 227 -26.31 -35.91 28.11
C LEU A 227 -27.27 -36.81 27.29
N PRO A 228 -28.53 -37.02 27.71
CA PRO A 228 -29.48 -37.86 26.98
C PRO A 228 -30.13 -37.16 25.78
N ALA A 229 -29.77 -37.61 24.57
CA ALA A 229 -30.64 -37.71 23.38
C ALA A 229 -31.42 -36.48 22.87
N LEU A 230 -31.01 -35.24 23.19
CA LEU A 230 -31.69 -34.04 22.67
C LEU A 230 -31.38 -33.80 21.17
N LYS A 231 -32.24 -34.32 20.28
CA LYS A 231 -32.13 -34.15 18.81
C LYS A 231 -32.48 -32.73 18.30
N VAL A 232 -32.04 -31.67 18.97
CA VAL A 232 -32.22 -30.26 18.52
C VAL A 232 -30.95 -29.46 18.83
N PRO A 233 -30.49 -28.58 17.90
CA PRO A 233 -29.21 -27.90 18.10
C PRO A 233 -29.30 -26.80 19.18
N ILE A 234 -28.39 -26.92 20.15
CA ILE A 234 -28.15 -25.96 21.23
C ILE A 234 -27.55 -24.68 20.64
N THR A 235 -27.90 -23.52 21.20
CA THR A 235 -27.42 -22.20 20.77
C THR A 235 -26.51 -21.52 21.80
N VAL A 236 -26.78 -21.73 23.09
CA VAL A 236 -26.05 -21.08 24.20
C VAL A 236 -26.12 -21.94 25.45
N VAL A 237 -25.07 -21.90 26.27
CA VAL A 237 -24.93 -22.67 27.52
C VAL A 237 -24.54 -21.74 28.66
N VAL A 238 -25.16 -21.91 29.83
CA VAL A 238 -24.78 -21.24 31.08
C VAL A 238 -24.70 -22.28 32.19
N GLU A 239 -23.65 -22.24 32.99
CA GLU A 239 -23.43 -23.20 34.09
C GLU A 239 -23.68 -22.57 35.47
N GLU A 240 -23.95 -23.40 36.48
CA GLU A 240 -23.95 -22.99 37.88
C GLU A 240 -22.50 -23.03 38.43
N PRO A 241 -21.97 -21.92 38.96
CA PRO A 241 -20.62 -21.89 39.52
C PRO A 241 -20.43 -22.94 40.61
N LEU A 242 -19.33 -23.70 40.57
CA LEU A 242 -19.00 -24.66 41.62
C LEU A 242 -18.75 -23.91 42.94
N ALA A 243 -19.51 -24.27 43.98
CA ALA A 243 -19.19 -23.87 45.34
C ALA A 243 -17.88 -24.56 45.77
N ILE A 244 -16.87 -23.77 46.11
CA ILE A 244 -15.53 -24.24 46.52
C ILE A 244 -15.68 -25.20 47.70
N GLY A 245 -15.13 -26.41 47.58
CA GLY A 245 -15.10 -27.40 48.67
C GLY A 245 -16.16 -28.51 48.63
N LYS A 246 -16.89 -28.71 47.52
CA LYS A 246 -17.73 -29.92 47.32
C LYS A 246 -17.19 -30.80 46.18
N ASP A 247 -17.23 -32.11 46.38
CA ASP A 247 -16.72 -33.10 45.42
C ASP A 247 -17.58 -33.12 44.14
N SER A 248 -16.93 -33.30 43.00
CA SER A 248 -17.24 -32.51 41.80
C SER A 248 -17.95 -33.27 40.66
N ARG A 249 -18.54 -34.44 40.96
CA ARG A 249 -18.99 -35.38 39.90
C ARG A 249 -20.50 -35.47 39.66
N ASP A 250 -21.35 -35.00 40.58
CA ASP A 250 -22.78 -35.38 40.62
C ASP A 250 -23.78 -34.20 40.58
N SER A 251 -23.30 -32.94 40.48
CA SER A 251 -24.20 -31.78 40.68
C SER A 251 -23.94 -30.53 39.83
N ILE A 252 -23.20 -30.62 38.72
CA ILE A 252 -23.13 -29.52 37.74
C ILE A 252 -24.53 -29.32 37.13
N LYS A 253 -25.19 -28.21 37.50
CA LYS A 253 -26.40 -27.75 36.83
C LYS A 253 -26.00 -26.80 35.71
N SER A 254 -26.59 -26.96 34.55
CA SER A 254 -26.43 -26.03 33.43
C SER A 254 -27.77 -25.81 32.72
N TRP A 255 -27.85 -24.70 31.99
CA TRP A 255 -29.00 -24.29 31.21
C TRP A 255 -28.60 -24.18 29.73
N LEU A 256 -29.44 -24.71 28.86
CA LEU A 256 -29.18 -24.90 27.43
C LEU A 256 -30.27 -24.21 26.62
N GLY A 257 -29.92 -23.19 25.84
CA GLY A 257 -30.79 -22.55 24.85
C GLY A 257 -30.83 -23.36 23.55
N THR A 258 -31.93 -23.26 22.79
CA THR A 258 -32.08 -23.91 21.47
C THR A 258 -32.81 -23.02 20.48
N ARG A 259 -32.65 -23.24 19.16
CA ARG A 259 -33.66 -22.74 18.18
C ARG A 259 -34.88 -23.68 18.23
N GLY A 260 -36.01 -23.18 18.73
CA GLY A 260 -37.33 -23.80 18.51
C GLY A 260 -37.71 -24.92 19.49
N ARG A 261 -36.90 -25.21 20.52
CA ARG A 261 -37.31 -26.03 21.68
C ARG A 261 -37.12 -25.33 23.03
N GLY A 262 -36.96 -24.01 23.04
CA GLY A 262 -36.79 -23.21 24.25
C GLY A 262 -35.56 -23.57 25.08
N VAL A 263 -35.67 -23.40 26.40
CA VAL A 263 -34.58 -23.58 27.36
C VAL A 263 -34.74 -24.90 28.12
N TRP A 264 -33.65 -25.64 28.25
CA TRP A 264 -33.56 -26.88 29.00
C TRP A 264 -32.60 -26.74 30.18
N GLN A 265 -32.85 -27.44 31.29
CA GLN A 265 -31.94 -27.54 32.41
C GLN A 265 -31.37 -28.96 32.49
N HIS A 266 -30.06 -29.05 32.70
CA HIS A 266 -29.35 -30.26 33.05
C HIS A 266 -29.23 -30.42 34.58
N ARG A 267 -29.41 -31.64 35.08
CA ARG A 267 -29.14 -32.04 36.47
C ARG A 267 -28.59 -33.48 36.50
N GLY A 268 -27.29 -33.65 36.76
CA GLY A 268 -26.65 -34.97 36.90
C GLY A 268 -26.52 -35.71 35.56
N GLN A 269 -27.52 -36.50 35.19
CA GLN A 269 -27.70 -37.08 33.84
C GLN A 269 -29.10 -36.79 33.26
N LEU A 270 -29.95 -36.04 33.96
CA LEU A 270 -31.32 -35.72 33.54
C LEU A 270 -31.38 -34.36 32.85
N LEU A 271 -32.17 -34.30 31.79
CA LEU A 271 -32.28 -33.15 30.89
C LEU A 271 -33.77 -32.83 30.69
N GLN A 272 -34.22 -31.68 31.20
CA GLN A 272 -35.64 -31.34 31.34
C GLN A 272 -35.94 -29.91 30.84
N PRO A 273 -37.12 -29.63 30.26
CA PRO A 273 -37.47 -28.27 29.84
C PRO A 273 -37.68 -27.36 31.06
N VAL A 274 -37.33 -26.08 30.95
CA VAL A 274 -37.49 -25.11 32.04
C VAL A 274 -38.95 -24.65 32.13
N ALA A 275 -39.63 -25.05 33.20
CA ALA A 275 -41.04 -24.72 33.42
C ALA A 275 -41.29 -23.21 33.52
N GLY A 276 -42.30 -22.73 32.80
CA GLY A 276 -42.69 -21.31 32.73
C GLY A 276 -42.05 -20.53 31.56
N LEU A 277 -41.34 -21.19 30.65
CA LEU A 277 -40.89 -20.61 29.38
C LEU A 277 -41.60 -21.31 28.20
N PRO A 278 -41.94 -20.61 27.10
CA PRO A 278 -42.53 -21.26 25.94
C PRO A 278 -41.60 -22.32 25.33
N SER A 279 -42.15 -23.49 25.03
CA SER A 279 -41.40 -24.61 24.43
C SER A 279 -40.97 -24.34 23.00
N THR A 280 -41.47 -23.29 22.34
CA THR A 280 -41.15 -22.91 20.96
C THR A 280 -40.06 -21.84 20.85
N LEU A 281 -39.54 -21.28 21.97
CA LEU A 281 -38.61 -20.16 21.91
C LEU A 281 -37.36 -20.49 21.07
N ARG A 282 -36.94 -19.50 20.27
CA ARG A 282 -35.65 -19.46 19.59
C ARG A 282 -34.69 -18.63 20.44
N VAL A 283 -33.96 -19.32 21.31
CA VAL A 283 -33.04 -18.71 22.29
C VAL A 283 -31.74 -18.34 21.60
N THR A 284 -31.33 -17.09 21.74
CA THR A 284 -30.04 -16.56 21.25
C THR A 284 -29.04 -16.38 22.39
N ALA A 285 -29.50 -15.88 23.54
CA ALA A 285 -28.65 -15.59 24.69
C ALA A 285 -29.26 -16.14 25.99
N LEU A 286 -28.40 -16.51 26.93
CA LEU A 286 -28.74 -16.83 28.31
C LEU A 286 -27.80 -16.07 29.24
N ALA A 287 -28.31 -15.55 30.35
CA ALA A 287 -27.50 -15.06 31.45
C ALA A 287 -28.15 -15.44 32.79
N ARG A 288 -27.36 -15.65 33.83
CA ARG A 288 -27.86 -15.93 35.17
C ARG A 288 -27.39 -14.84 36.13
N ALA A 289 -28.32 -14.20 36.82
CA ALA A 289 -28.01 -13.18 37.82
C ALA A 289 -27.62 -13.82 39.16
N PRO A 290 -26.91 -13.10 40.06
CA PRO A 290 -26.45 -13.65 41.35
C PRO A 290 -27.57 -14.09 42.30
N ASP A 291 -28.78 -13.55 42.14
CA ASP A 291 -30.01 -13.99 42.84
C ASP A 291 -30.54 -15.36 42.35
N GLY A 292 -29.88 -15.96 41.35
CA GLY A 292 -30.27 -17.20 40.69
C GLY A 292 -31.28 -17.02 39.56
N THR A 293 -31.79 -15.81 39.30
CA THR A 293 -32.73 -15.53 38.19
C THR A 293 -32.06 -15.81 36.84
N LEU A 294 -32.75 -16.57 35.99
CA LEU A 294 -32.34 -16.87 34.63
C LEU A 294 -32.98 -15.86 33.66
N TRP A 295 -32.15 -15.25 32.83
CA TRP A 295 -32.56 -14.34 31.77
C TRP A 295 -32.32 -15.00 30.41
N VAL A 296 -33.31 -14.88 29.51
CA VAL A 296 -33.36 -15.59 28.23
C VAL A 296 -33.63 -14.59 27.11
N GLY A 297 -32.65 -14.40 26.24
CA GLY A 297 -32.75 -13.56 25.04
C GLY A 297 -33.16 -14.40 23.83
N THR A 298 -33.90 -13.78 22.91
CA THR A 298 -34.48 -14.48 21.76
C THR A 298 -34.21 -13.79 20.43
N GLU A 299 -34.43 -14.52 19.34
CA GLU A 299 -34.24 -14.07 17.96
C GLU A 299 -35.21 -12.94 17.56
N SER A 300 -36.44 -12.94 18.09
CA SER A 300 -37.50 -12.00 17.67
C SER A 300 -38.58 -11.67 18.73
N ASP A 301 -38.46 -12.21 19.95
CA ASP A 301 -39.50 -12.23 20.98
C ASP A 301 -39.02 -11.62 22.31
N GLY A 302 -38.04 -10.71 22.23
CA GLY A 302 -37.51 -9.97 23.37
C GLY A 302 -36.79 -10.86 24.40
N VAL A 303 -37.01 -10.54 25.68
CA VAL A 303 -36.31 -11.13 26.83
C VAL A 303 -37.30 -11.70 27.84
N TYR A 304 -37.08 -12.95 28.27
CA TYR A 304 -37.77 -13.53 29.41
C TYR A 304 -36.91 -13.51 30.66
N ARG A 305 -37.51 -13.12 31.79
CA ARG A 305 -36.94 -13.23 33.14
C ARG A 305 -37.64 -14.35 33.89
N ARG A 306 -36.93 -15.45 34.15
CA ARG A 306 -37.39 -16.57 34.97
C ARG A 306 -36.77 -16.48 36.38
N PRO A 307 -37.54 -16.14 37.43
CA PRO A 307 -37.02 -16.13 38.80
C PRO A 307 -36.48 -17.49 39.22
N ALA A 308 -35.53 -17.49 40.17
CA ALA A 308 -34.94 -18.71 40.74
C ALA A 308 -35.98 -19.63 41.40
N ASP A 309 -36.99 -19.02 42.03
CA ASP A 309 -38.14 -19.67 42.63
C ASP A 309 -39.13 -20.16 41.55
N PRO A 310 -39.42 -21.46 41.44
CA PRO A 310 -40.40 -21.99 40.49
C PRO A 310 -41.81 -21.42 40.67
N ALA A 311 -42.21 -21.01 41.88
CA ALA A 311 -43.56 -20.52 42.17
C ALA A 311 -43.81 -19.09 41.65
N GLN A 312 -42.76 -18.30 41.43
CA GLN A 312 -42.88 -16.95 40.89
C GLN A 312 -43.08 -16.98 39.36
N PRO A 313 -43.97 -16.15 38.80
CA PRO A 313 -44.24 -16.12 37.37
C PRO A 313 -43.04 -15.61 36.58
N THR A 314 -42.80 -16.21 35.42
CA THR A 314 -41.87 -15.69 34.42
C THR A 314 -42.39 -14.33 33.91
N THR A 315 -41.53 -13.32 33.87
CA THR A 315 -41.84 -12.03 33.24
C THR A 315 -41.34 -12.02 31.80
N HIS A 316 -42.14 -11.51 30.87
CA HIS A 316 -41.77 -11.30 29.47
C HIS A 316 -41.60 -9.81 29.22
N TYR A 317 -40.53 -9.43 28.54
CA TYR A 317 -40.20 -8.06 28.18
C TYR A 317 -40.01 -7.94 26.67
N THR A 318 -40.73 -6.99 26.08
CA THR A 318 -40.68 -6.62 24.67
C THR A 318 -40.43 -5.10 24.56
N THR A 319 -40.44 -4.56 23.34
CA THR A 319 -40.46 -3.10 23.09
C THR A 319 -41.60 -2.40 23.82
N ALA A 320 -42.79 -3.03 23.94
CA ALA A 320 -43.91 -2.50 24.73
C ALA A 320 -43.64 -2.42 26.25
N ASN A 321 -42.58 -3.08 26.73
CA ASN A 321 -42.13 -3.06 28.12
C ASN A 321 -40.80 -2.28 28.32
N GLY A 322 -40.37 -1.53 27.30
CA GLY A 322 -39.17 -0.69 27.37
C GLY A 322 -37.86 -1.38 26.96
N LEU A 323 -37.89 -2.50 26.23
CA LEU A 323 -36.72 -2.89 25.43
C LEU A 323 -36.59 -1.97 24.20
N LEU A 324 -35.38 -1.88 23.64
CA LEU A 324 -35.14 -1.13 22.41
C LEU A 324 -35.48 -1.92 21.13
N HIS A 325 -35.28 -3.25 21.17
CA HIS A 325 -35.66 -4.18 20.09
C HIS A 325 -36.03 -5.55 20.69
N ASN A 326 -36.84 -6.32 19.98
CA ASN A 326 -37.18 -7.70 20.37
C ASN A 326 -36.14 -8.76 19.89
N THR A 327 -35.00 -8.33 19.33
CA THR A 327 -33.93 -9.20 18.83
C THR A 327 -32.71 -8.98 19.70
N ILE A 328 -32.30 -10.04 20.39
CA ILE A 328 -31.32 -9.99 21.47
C ILE A 328 -30.06 -10.74 21.02
N TYR A 329 -28.93 -10.05 20.92
CA TYR A 329 -27.66 -10.68 20.53
C TYR A 329 -26.87 -11.22 21.72
N ALA A 330 -26.90 -10.53 22.86
CA ALA A 330 -26.17 -10.95 24.05
C ALA A 330 -26.91 -10.52 25.32
N LEU A 331 -26.71 -11.31 26.38
CA LEU A 331 -27.10 -11.00 27.74
C LEU A 331 -25.88 -11.15 28.65
N LEU A 332 -25.72 -10.24 29.60
CA LEU A 332 -24.66 -10.30 30.61
C LEU A 332 -25.19 -9.78 31.95
N CYS A 333 -25.04 -10.58 33.01
CA CYS A 333 -25.27 -10.11 34.38
C CYS A 333 -23.93 -9.65 34.96
N ASP A 334 -23.85 -8.42 35.46
CA ASP A 334 -22.62 -7.90 36.08
C ASP A 334 -22.58 -8.11 37.60
N ALA A 335 -21.42 -7.79 38.21
CA ALA A 335 -21.20 -7.93 39.65
C ALA A 335 -22.08 -7.01 40.52
N ALA A 336 -22.72 -5.98 39.94
CA ALA A 336 -23.70 -5.14 40.61
C ALA A 336 -25.14 -5.68 40.49
N GLY A 337 -25.33 -6.84 39.84
CA GLY A 337 -26.64 -7.46 39.62
C GLY A 337 -27.45 -6.83 38.50
N ARG A 338 -26.85 -5.96 37.67
CA ARG A 338 -27.50 -5.34 36.51
C ARG A 338 -27.43 -6.29 35.32
N VAL A 339 -28.49 -6.31 34.50
CA VAL A 339 -28.54 -7.19 33.32
C VAL A 339 -28.47 -6.37 32.06
N TRP A 340 -27.36 -6.51 31.36
CA TRP A 340 -27.05 -5.86 30.10
C TRP A 340 -27.64 -6.68 28.96
N VAL A 341 -28.33 -5.99 28.05
CA VAL A 341 -29.12 -6.56 26.95
C VAL A 341 -28.68 -5.88 25.65
N ALA A 342 -27.94 -6.60 24.82
CA ALA A 342 -27.47 -6.10 23.53
C ALA A 342 -28.55 -6.31 22.46
N THR A 343 -28.98 -5.22 21.81
CA THR A 343 -30.18 -5.18 20.95
C THR A 343 -29.90 -4.67 19.54
N HIS A 344 -30.64 -5.20 18.57
CA HIS A 344 -30.55 -4.80 17.16
C HIS A 344 -30.92 -3.33 16.89
N GLY A 345 -30.18 -2.68 15.98
CA GLY A 345 -30.34 -1.32 15.44
C GLY A 345 -30.13 -0.16 16.41
N THR A 346 -30.20 -0.41 17.72
CA THR A 346 -30.60 0.61 18.69
C THR A 346 -29.64 0.78 19.87
N GLY A 347 -28.68 -0.13 20.03
CA GLY A 347 -27.66 -0.09 21.08
C GLY A 347 -27.94 -1.06 22.24
N LEU A 348 -27.95 -0.52 23.46
CA LEU A 348 -27.76 -1.30 24.68
C LEU A 348 -28.81 -0.92 25.74
N ALA A 349 -29.60 -1.90 26.20
CA ALA A 349 -30.52 -1.74 27.33
C ALA A 349 -29.94 -2.39 28.59
N VAL A 350 -30.16 -1.79 29.76
CA VAL A 350 -29.65 -2.28 31.05
C VAL A 350 -30.79 -2.34 32.05
N TRP A 351 -31.07 -3.53 32.55
CA TRP A 351 -32.03 -3.72 33.65
C TRP A 351 -31.38 -3.38 34.99
N GLU A 352 -31.92 -2.36 35.65
CA GLU A 352 -31.44 -1.83 36.93
C GLU A 352 -32.66 -1.32 37.73
N GLN A 353 -32.75 -1.67 39.02
CA GLN A 353 -33.81 -1.19 39.93
C GLN A 353 -35.26 -1.40 39.41
N GLY A 354 -35.52 -2.51 38.70
CA GLY A 354 -36.87 -2.84 38.22
C GLY A 354 -37.30 -2.16 36.92
N ARG A 355 -36.39 -1.54 36.17
CA ARG A 355 -36.64 -0.88 34.89
C ARG A 355 -35.49 -1.04 33.92
N PHE A 356 -35.75 -0.84 32.63
CA PHE A 356 -34.69 -0.67 31.63
C PHE A 356 -34.20 0.78 31.59
N ARG A 357 -32.88 0.93 31.52
CA ARG A 357 -32.16 2.17 31.20
C ARG A 357 -31.42 1.97 29.87
N HIS A 358 -31.51 2.95 28.98
CA HIS A 358 -30.97 2.83 27.62
C HIS A 358 -29.66 3.59 27.46
N PHE A 359 -28.75 3.01 26.69
CA PHE A 359 -27.49 3.64 26.28
C PHE A 359 -27.32 3.48 24.76
N ARG A 360 -27.36 4.61 24.05
CA ARG A 360 -26.99 4.69 22.64
C ARG A 360 -25.48 4.97 22.58
N LEU A 361 -24.71 4.02 22.05
CA LEU A 361 -23.24 4.08 22.04
C LEU A 361 -22.68 5.12 21.05
N VAL A 362 -23.35 5.28 19.91
CA VAL A 362 -22.98 6.24 18.84
C VAL A 362 -24.22 6.96 18.29
N PRO A 363 -24.09 8.18 17.73
CA PRO A 363 -25.15 8.80 16.94
C PRO A 363 -25.65 7.87 15.82
N GLY A 364 -26.93 7.97 15.45
CA GLY A 364 -27.59 7.03 14.54
C GLY A 364 -28.14 5.76 15.23
N GLY A 365 -27.34 5.13 16.09
CA GLY A 365 -27.64 3.79 16.63
C GLY A 365 -26.89 2.71 15.86
N LEU A 366 -26.60 1.58 16.52
CA LEU A 366 -25.68 0.55 16.01
C LEU A 366 -25.88 -0.77 16.77
N ASN A 367 -25.54 -1.90 16.14
CA ASN A 367 -25.67 -3.23 16.75
C ASN A 367 -24.60 -3.45 17.83
N ALA A 368 -25.06 -3.67 19.08
CA ALA A 368 -24.27 -4.34 20.10
C ALA A 368 -24.45 -5.86 19.93
N THR A 369 -23.35 -6.59 19.83
CA THR A 369 -23.33 -8.01 19.41
C THR A 369 -22.82 -8.95 20.48
N ALA A 370 -21.84 -8.50 21.27
CA ALA A 370 -21.17 -9.32 22.27
C ALA A 370 -21.00 -8.55 23.58
N LEU A 371 -21.07 -9.26 24.71
CA LEU A 371 -20.94 -8.70 26.06
C LEU A 371 -20.06 -9.62 26.92
N ALA A 372 -19.14 -9.05 27.69
CA ALA A 372 -18.35 -9.78 28.70
C ALA A 372 -17.99 -8.88 29.88
N THR A 373 -17.71 -9.48 31.04
CA THR A 373 -16.99 -8.82 32.14
C THR A 373 -15.50 -9.18 32.11
N ASP A 374 -14.60 -8.21 32.33
CA ASP A 374 -13.24 -8.53 32.75
C ASP A 374 -13.19 -8.88 34.25
N PRO A 375 -12.11 -9.51 34.76
CA PRO A 375 -12.00 -9.87 36.19
C PRO A 375 -11.91 -8.67 37.15
N ALA A 376 -11.69 -7.45 36.64
CA ALA A 376 -11.84 -6.21 37.40
C ALA A 376 -13.31 -5.75 37.51
N GLY A 377 -14.26 -6.50 36.94
CA GLY A 377 -15.70 -6.26 37.00
C GLY A 377 -16.23 -5.24 35.99
N ARG A 378 -15.41 -4.80 35.02
CA ARG A 378 -15.82 -3.82 34.01
C ARG A 378 -16.53 -4.52 32.87
N VAL A 379 -17.56 -3.86 32.34
CA VAL A 379 -18.41 -4.43 31.28
C VAL A 379 -17.88 -3.99 29.92
N TRP A 380 -17.62 -4.96 29.06
CA TRP A 380 -17.08 -4.76 27.72
C TRP A 380 -18.12 -5.15 26.67
N ILE A 381 -18.27 -4.32 25.64
CA ILE A 381 -19.33 -4.40 24.63
C ILE A 381 -18.70 -4.41 23.24
N GLY A 382 -18.82 -5.54 22.54
CA GLY A 382 -18.48 -5.66 21.12
C GLY A 382 -19.61 -5.12 20.25
N THR A 383 -19.25 -4.51 19.13
CA THR A 383 -20.20 -3.85 18.20
C THR A 383 -19.88 -4.15 16.73
N GLU A 384 -20.82 -3.87 15.83
CA GLU A 384 -20.64 -3.97 14.38
C GLU A 384 -20.35 -2.59 13.74
N GLY A 385 -19.08 -2.30 13.47
CA GLY A 385 -18.67 -1.06 12.81
C GLY A 385 -18.35 0.12 13.74
N SER A 386 -18.13 -0.14 15.03
CA SER A 386 -17.65 0.88 16.00
C SER A 386 -16.70 0.32 17.07
N GLY A 387 -16.18 -0.90 16.86
CA GLY A 387 -15.16 -1.50 17.70
C GLY A 387 -15.69 -2.01 19.04
N LEU A 388 -14.95 -1.68 20.10
CA LEU A 388 -15.11 -2.21 21.44
C LEU A 388 -15.32 -1.07 22.44
N PHE A 389 -16.40 -1.11 23.21
CA PHE A 389 -16.65 -0.16 24.29
C PHE A 389 -16.40 -0.79 25.66
N CYS A 390 -15.73 -0.07 26.55
CA CYS A 390 -15.65 -0.37 27.98
C CYS A 390 -16.62 0.52 28.73
N TYR A 391 -17.43 -0.06 29.62
CA TYR A 391 -18.19 0.67 30.64
C TYR A 391 -17.51 0.55 31.99
N GLU A 392 -17.09 1.69 32.54
CA GLU A 392 -16.40 1.80 33.82
C GLU A 392 -16.87 3.10 34.53
N ASN A 393 -17.18 3.01 35.83
CA ASN A 393 -17.53 4.17 36.67
C ASN A 393 -18.60 5.13 36.07
N GLY A 394 -19.60 4.57 35.38
CA GLY A 394 -20.71 5.32 34.80
C GLY A 394 -20.43 5.93 33.42
N ARG A 395 -19.25 5.69 32.82
CA ARG A 395 -18.84 6.25 31.53
C ARG A 395 -18.49 5.12 30.55
N PHE A 396 -18.63 5.42 29.25
CA PHE A 396 -18.14 4.57 28.17
C PHE A 396 -16.79 5.09 27.65
N ARG A 397 -15.89 4.17 27.30
CA ARG A 397 -14.63 4.44 26.58
C ARG A 397 -14.56 3.53 25.36
N GLN A 398 -14.42 4.12 24.18
CA GLN A 398 -14.33 3.40 22.91
C GLN A 398 -12.86 3.03 22.59
N TYR A 399 -12.70 1.91 21.88
CA TYR A 399 -11.48 1.44 21.24
C TYR A 399 -11.85 1.02 19.82
N THR A 400 -11.08 1.46 18.83
CA THR A 400 -11.32 1.21 17.40
C THR A 400 -10.06 0.67 16.69
N THR A 401 -10.14 0.41 15.39
CA THR A 401 -8.97 0.15 14.53
C THR A 401 -7.87 1.21 14.68
N ALA A 402 -8.23 2.48 14.89
CA ALA A 402 -7.29 3.57 15.15
C ALA A 402 -6.56 3.48 16.52
N GLN A 403 -6.96 2.57 17.41
CA GLN A 403 -6.20 2.18 18.61
C GLN A 403 -5.61 0.77 18.53
N GLY A 404 -5.60 0.17 17.33
CA GLY A 404 -4.98 -1.13 17.04
C GLY A 404 -5.91 -2.34 17.10
N LEU A 405 -7.24 -2.17 17.16
CA LEU A 405 -8.14 -3.31 16.90
C LEU A 405 -7.93 -3.85 15.48
N ALA A 406 -8.05 -5.17 15.31
CA ALA A 406 -7.99 -5.82 14.00
C ALA A 406 -9.19 -5.46 13.09
N SER A 407 -10.36 -5.21 13.68
CA SER A 407 -11.54 -4.71 12.98
C SER A 407 -12.48 -4.02 13.95
N ASP A 408 -13.24 -3.04 13.46
CA ASP A 408 -14.33 -2.41 14.20
C ASP A 408 -15.62 -3.26 14.25
N TYR A 409 -15.59 -4.48 13.70
CA TYR A 409 -16.63 -5.50 13.86
C TYR A 409 -16.17 -6.56 14.86
N CYS A 410 -16.88 -6.70 15.98
CA CYS A 410 -16.64 -7.70 17.02
C CYS A 410 -17.85 -8.64 17.11
N TYR A 411 -17.67 -9.91 16.71
CA TYR A 411 -18.74 -10.92 16.61
C TYR A 411 -18.92 -11.75 17.87
N ALA A 412 -17.84 -11.93 18.65
CA ALA A 412 -17.86 -12.58 19.94
C ALA A 412 -16.75 -12.04 20.84
N LEU A 413 -16.97 -12.15 22.16
CA LEU A 413 -16.16 -11.55 23.21
C LEU A 413 -16.13 -12.50 24.41
N THR A 414 -14.95 -12.82 24.96
CA THR A 414 -14.83 -13.71 26.13
C THR A 414 -13.59 -13.36 26.94
N SER A 415 -13.74 -13.22 28.26
CA SER A 415 -12.62 -12.98 29.16
C SER A 415 -11.87 -14.27 29.50
N PHE A 416 -10.55 -14.14 29.65
CA PHE A 416 -9.67 -15.22 30.08
C PHE A 416 -8.48 -14.69 30.89
N GLN A 417 -7.98 -15.49 31.81
CA GLN A 417 -6.75 -15.18 32.54
C GLN A 417 -5.59 -15.96 31.91
N SER A 418 -4.44 -15.32 31.77
CA SER A 418 -3.19 -16.05 31.53
C SER A 418 -2.74 -16.72 32.84
N ILE A 419 -2.16 -17.92 32.77
CA ILE A 419 -1.64 -18.64 33.94
C ILE A 419 -0.14 -18.82 33.78
N TRP A 420 0.64 -18.56 34.83
CA TRP A 420 2.10 -18.69 34.83
C TRP A 420 2.54 -19.68 35.92
N GLY A 421 3.67 -20.36 35.69
CA GLY A 421 4.17 -21.41 36.58
C GLY A 421 5.02 -22.47 35.90
N ARG A 422 5.78 -23.23 36.69
CA ARG A 422 6.48 -24.44 36.23
C ARG A 422 5.65 -25.67 36.55
N HIS A 423 5.81 -26.74 35.76
CA HIS A 423 5.50 -28.10 36.23
C HIS A 423 6.50 -28.50 37.33
N HIS A 424 6.23 -28.08 38.56
CA HIS A 424 6.75 -28.71 39.76
C HIS A 424 5.56 -29.14 40.61
N MET A 425 5.51 -30.42 40.97
CA MET A 425 4.53 -30.93 41.94
C MET A 425 4.65 -30.14 43.25
N TYR A 426 3.50 -29.77 43.83
CA TYR A 426 3.37 -29.10 45.13
C TYR A 426 3.79 -27.62 45.24
N SER A 427 3.37 -26.77 44.30
CA SER A 427 3.02 -25.36 44.61
C SER A 427 1.89 -24.85 43.69
N GLY A 428 1.24 -23.75 44.07
CA GLY A 428 0.04 -23.24 43.39
C GLY A 428 0.31 -22.52 42.07
N TYR A 429 -0.73 -22.36 41.25
CA TYR A 429 -0.68 -21.60 39.99
C TYR A 429 -0.54 -20.09 40.26
N GLU A 430 0.46 -19.45 39.68
CA GLU A 430 0.56 -17.99 39.67
C GLU A 430 -0.38 -17.44 38.59
N HIS A 431 -1.30 -16.56 38.99
CA HIS A 431 -2.29 -16.00 38.07
C HIS A 431 -1.67 -14.79 37.36
N GLY A 432 -1.79 -14.77 36.04
CA GLY A 432 -1.24 -13.72 35.19
C GLY A 432 -2.25 -12.62 34.86
N PRO A 433 -1.83 -11.65 34.01
CA PRO A 433 -2.72 -10.63 33.49
C PRO A 433 -3.95 -11.21 32.78
N ASP A 434 -5.04 -10.44 32.85
CA ASP A 434 -6.34 -10.72 32.26
C ASP A 434 -6.44 -10.21 30.82
N TYR A 435 -7.18 -10.94 29.98
CA TYR A 435 -7.36 -10.61 28.57
C TYR A 435 -8.81 -10.83 28.12
N LEU A 436 -9.19 -10.15 27.05
CA LEU A 436 -10.41 -10.42 26.29
C LEU A 436 -10.02 -11.03 24.95
N LEU A 437 -10.56 -12.20 24.64
CA LEU A 437 -10.57 -12.72 23.28
C LEU A 437 -11.59 -11.90 22.48
N LEU A 438 -11.10 -11.22 21.46
CA LEU A 438 -11.90 -10.56 20.44
C LEU A 438 -11.99 -11.48 19.22
N VAL A 439 -13.21 -11.75 18.77
CA VAL A 439 -13.47 -12.45 17.52
C VAL A 439 -13.99 -11.45 16.50
N HIS A 440 -13.22 -11.29 15.42
CA HIS A 440 -13.60 -10.55 14.22
C HIS A 440 -13.96 -11.55 13.12
N ARG A 441 -14.63 -11.12 12.05
CA ARG A 441 -15.12 -12.03 10.99
C ARG A 441 -14.05 -12.97 10.42
N ASN A 442 -12.80 -12.49 10.26
CA ASN A 442 -11.69 -13.25 9.69
C ASN A 442 -10.42 -13.24 10.57
N GLN A 443 -10.51 -12.84 11.86
CA GLN A 443 -9.32 -12.73 12.71
C GLN A 443 -9.63 -12.88 14.21
N LEU A 444 -8.67 -13.42 14.96
CA LEU A 444 -8.68 -13.48 16.42
C LEU A 444 -7.60 -12.56 17.01
N SER A 445 -7.94 -11.88 18.10
CA SER A 445 -7.02 -11.01 18.84
C SER A 445 -7.24 -11.12 20.34
N ALA A 446 -6.17 -11.03 21.13
CA ALA A 446 -6.23 -10.82 22.57
C ALA A 446 -6.08 -9.33 22.88
N PHE A 447 -7.02 -8.76 23.62
CA PHE A 447 -6.97 -7.38 24.10
C PHE A 447 -6.72 -7.36 25.61
N HIS A 448 -5.79 -6.52 26.08
CA HIS A 448 -5.39 -6.43 27.49
C HIS A 448 -6.09 -5.25 28.19
N PRO A 449 -7.09 -5.49 29.06
CA PRO A 449 -7.98 -4.44 29.57
C PRO A 449 -7.31 -3.36 30.43
N ALA A 450 -6.11 -3.60 30.98
CA ALA A 450 -5.40 -2.62 31.81
C ALA A 450 -4.51 -1.66 30.99
N THR A 451 -4.00 -2.08 29.82
CA THR A 451 -3.14 -1.21 28.96
C THR A 451 -3.82 -0.78 27.67
N GLY A 452 -4.91 -1.42 27.27
CA GLY A 452 -5.56 -1.21 25.96
C GLY A 452 -4.79 -1.78 24.77
N ARG A 453 -3.75 -2.61 25.01
CA ARG A 453 -2.98 -3.26 23.94
C ARG A 453 -3.77 -4.39 23.29
N VAL A 454 -3.61 -4.52 21.97
CA VAL A 454 -4.15 -5.60 21.14
C VAL A 454 -2.99 -6.46 20.63
N TYR A 455 -3.18 -7.77 20.66
CA TYR A 455 -2.22 -8.75 20.17
C TYR A 455 -2.94 -9.71 19.20
N PRO A 456 -2.54 -9.79 17.92
CA PRO A 456 -3.14 -10.74 16.99
C PRO A 456 -2.82 -12.18 17.44
N LEU A 457 -3.86 -13.01 17.52
CA LEU A 457 -3.75 -14.45 17.81
C LEU A 457 -3.78 -15.29 16.53
N ALA A 458 -4.36 -14.73 15.46
CA ALA A 458 -4.40 -15.28 14.12
C ALA A 458 -3.98 -14.23 13.08
N ALA A 459 -3.44 -14.70 11.96
CA ALA A 459 -3.32 -13.93 10.74
C ALA A 459 -4.68 -13.84 10.00
N PRO A 460 -5.02 -12.72 9.32
CA PRO A 460 -6.30 -12.57 8.61
C PRO A 460 -6.49 -13.51 7.42
N ASP A 461 -5.39 -14.04 6.87
CA ASP A 461 -5.41 -14.96 5.72
C ASP A 461 -5.55 -16.42 6.15
N ASN A 462 -5.36 -16.76 7.42
CA ASN A 462 -5.45 -18.13 7.93
C ASN A 462 -6.82 -18.76 7.59
N PRO A 463 -6.88 -19.80 6.74
CA PRO A 463 -8.16 -20.34 6.25
C PRO A 463 -9.03 -20.91 7.37
N TRP A 464 -8.46 -21.34 8.49
CA TRP A 464 -9.20 -21.86 9.64
C TRP A 464 -9.95 -20.78 10.43
N VAL A 465 -9.55 -19.52 10.27
CA VAL A 465 -10.05 -18.35 11.02
C VAL A 465 -10.96 -17.46 10.14
N ARG A 466 -11.27 -17.89 8.91
CA ARG A 466 -12.19 -17.20 8.00
C ARG A 466 -13.65 -17.50 8.31
N ASP A 467 -14.50 -16.48 8.19
CA ASP A 467 -15.92 -16.50 8.58
C ASP A 467 -16.13 -17.14 9.97
N CYS A 468 -15.46 -16.57 10.98
CA CYS A 468 -15.77 -16.79 12.39
C CYS A 468 -17.23 -16.46 12.69
N LEU A 469 -17.87 -17.27 13.53
CA LEU A 469 -19.32 -17.23 13.73
C LEU A 469 -19.69 -16.40 14.97
N PRO A 470 -20.74 -15.54 14.91
CA PRO A 470 -21.21 -14.76 16.06
C PRO A 470 -21.58 -15.63 17.26
N GLN A 471 -21.40 -15.10 18.47
CA GLN A 471 -21.72 -15.75 19.76
C GLN A 471 -20.97 -17.08 20.02
N ALA A 472 -20.14 -17.56 19.10
CA ALA A 472 -19.59 -18.92 19.10
C ALA A 472 -18.22 -19.04 19.81
N THR A 473 -18.09 -18.44 21.00
CA THR A 473 -16.90 -18.56 21.86
C THR A 473 -17.21 -19.21 23.19
N ALA A 474 -16.34 -20.13 23.62
CA ALA A 474 -16.41 -20.73 24.94
C ALA A 474 -15.03 -20.75 25.61
N LEU A 475 -14.97 -20.32 26.88
CA LEU A 475 -13.84 -20.60 27.76
C LEU A 475 -13.95 -22.06 28.22
N PHE A 476 -12.98 -22.90 27.84
CA PHE A 476 -13.01 -24.32 28.19
C PHE A 476 -12.09 -24.63 29.39
N ALA A 477 -12.52 -25.57 30.24
CA ALA A 477 -11.88 -25.93 31.51
C ALA A 477 -10.58 -26.75 31.35
N SER A 478 -9.59 -26.23 30.61
CA SER A 478 -8.23 -26.80 30.48
C SER A 478 -7.20 -25.83 29.87
N ASN A 479 -7.31 -24.52 30.14
CA ASN A 479 -6.48 -23.45 29.56
C ASN A 479 -6.55 -23.38 28.02
N GLN A 480 -7.75 -23.58 27.47
CA GLN A 480 -8.04 -23.40 26.05
C GLN A 480 -9.32 -22.59 25.86
N LEU A 481 -9.30 -21.69 24.87
CA LEU A 481 -10.49 -21.02 24.35
C LEU A 481 -10.93 -21.73 23.08
N LEU A 482 -12.23 -21.69 22.80
CA LEU A 482 -12.82 -22.34 21.63
C LEU A 482 -13.56 -21.31 20.78
N VAL A 483 -13.36 -21.40 19.47
CA VAL A 483 -13.94 -20.52 18.43
C VAL A 483 -14.51 -21.39 17.32
N LEU A 484 -15.72 -21.09 16.85
CA LEU A 484 -16.27 -21.73 15.66
C LEU A 484 -16.13 -20.84 14.42
N THR A 485 -15.85 -21.47 13.29
CA THR A 485 -15.79 -20.81 11.98
C THR A 485 -16.57 -21.63 10.96
N ARG A 486 -16.86 -21.03 9.81
CA ARG A 486 -17.50 -21.73 8.67
C ARG A 486 -16.74 -22.96 8.19
N THR A 487 -15.43 -23.07 8.50
CA THR A 487 -14.56 -24.17 8.02
C THR A 487 -14.36 -25.30 9.05
N GLY A 488 -14.79 -25.09 10.30
CA GLY A 488 -14.60 -26.05 11.39
C GLY A 488 -14.45 -25.37 12.75
N MET A 489 -13.64 -25.99 13.61
CA MET A 489 -13.42 -25.53 14.98
C MET A 489 -11.95 -25.15 15.20
N VAL A 490 -11.73 -24.02 15.85
CA VAL A 490 -10.41 -23.53 16.29
C VAL A 490 -10.36 -23.55 17.81
N THR A 491 -9.26 -24.06 18.38
CA THR A 491 -8.93 -23.82 19.79
C THR A 491 -7.70 -22.93 19.90
N VAL A 492 -7.72 -22.00 20.85
CA VAL A 492 -6.61 -21.12 21.21
C VAL A 492 -6.04 -21.57 22.55
N GLY A 493 -4.78 -22.00 22.57
CA GLY A 493 -4.08 -22.36 23.81
C GLY A 493 -3.64 -21.11 24.57
N VAL A 494 -4.05 -20.99 25.84
CA VAL A 494 -3.73 -19.83 26.71
C VAL A 494 -2.80 -20.20 27.88
N SER A 495 -2.02 -21.28 27.75
CA SER A 495 -1.13 -21.78 28.80
C SER A 495 0.32 -21.25 28.69
N THR A 496 0.70 -20.48 29.72
CA THR A 496 2.02 -20.39 30.40
C THR A 496 3.33 -20.33 29.61
N ARG A 497 3.60 -21.29 28.72
CA ARG A 497 4.86 -21.41 27.98
C ARG A 497 4.73 -21.13 26.49
N GLN A 498 3.56 -21.39 25.91
CA GLN A 498 3.30 -21.15 24.48
C GLN A 498 2.56 -19.83 24.26
N TRP A 499 1.87 -19.32 25.28
CA TRP A 499 1.13 -18.07 25.20
C TRP A 499 1.96 -16.89 25.73
N GLN A 500 2.66 -16.20 24.82
CA GLN A 500 3.34 -14.93 25.08
C GLN A 500 2.80 -13.87 24.10
N PRO A 501 1.96 -12.90 24.55
CA PRO A 501 1.37 -11.91 23.66
C PRO A 501 2.38 -10.88 23.16
N GLU A 502 3.42 -10.58 23.96
CA GLU A 502 4.57 -9.78 23.53
C GLU A 502 5.70 -10.70 23.07
N LEU A 503 6.11 -10.55 21.81
CA LEU A 503 7.22 -11.30 21.24
C LEU A 503 8.56 -10.83 21.85
N PRO A 504 9.53 -11.73 22.10
CA PRO A 504 10.84 -11.32 22.57
C PRO A 504 11.49 -10.31 21.59
N PRO A 505 12.19 -9.29 22.09
CA PRO A 505 12.83 -8.29 21.24
C PRO A 505 13.89 -8.97 20.34
N PRO A 506 14.04 -8.53 19.08
CA PRO A 506 14.90 -9.20 18.12
C PRO A 506 16.37 -9.06 18.52
N ALA A 507 17.13 -10.13 18.40
CA ALA A 507 18.55 -10.15 18.74
C ALA A 507 19.34 -9.31 17.73
N VAL A 508 20.03 -8.27 18.20
CA VAL A 508 20.83 -7.38 17.34
C VAL A 508 22.27 -7.88 17.25
N LEU A 509 22.77 -7.98 16.03
CA LEU A 509 24.17 -8.27 15.74
C LEU A 509 24.74 -7.15 14.88
N VAL A 510 26.03 -6.82 15.09
CA VAL A 510 26.79 -6.01 14.13
C VAL A 510 27.28 -6.95 13.03
N VAL A 511 26.71 -6.81 11.84
CA VAL A 511 26.97 -7.67 10.67
C VAL A 511 28.30 -7.31 10.02
N GLN A 512 28.66 -6.01 10.02
CA GLN A 512 29.88 -5.51 9.42
C GLN A 512 30.31 -4.20 10.12
N THR A 513 31.62 -4.02 10.31
CA THR A 513 32.21 -2.71 10.60
C THR A 513 33.05 -2.26 9.41
N GLU A 514 33.06 -0.97 9.10
CA GLU A 514 33.98 -0.35 8.14
C GLU A 514 34.76 0.77 8.83
N VAL A 515 36.08 0.80 8.61
CA VAL A 515 36.99 1.85 9.08
C VAL A 515 37.59 2.53 7.84
N ASP A 516 37.37 3.83 7.73
CA ASP A 516 37.71 4.72 6.61
C ASP A 516 37.17 4.31 5.23
N GLY A 517 36.43 3.21 5.13
CA GLY A 517 35.87 2.63 3.91
C GLY A 517 36.33 1.20 3.63
N ALA A 518 37.27 0.66 4.42
CA ALA A 518 37.67 -0.74 4.38
C ALA A 518 36.90 -1.57 5.43
N PRO A 519 36.48 -2.81 5.13
CA PRO A 519 35.84 -3.68 6.10
C PRO A 519 36.82 -4.12 7.21
N ALA A 520 36.37 -4.06 8.46
CA ALA A 520 37.15 -4.41 9.65
C ALA A 520 36.40 -5.44 10.51
N ALA A 521 37.14 -6.31 11.19
CA ALA A 521 36.58 -7.31 12.10
C ALA A 521 36.13 -6.65 13.41
N THR A 522 34.82 -6.66 13.67
CA THR A 522 34.17 -5.97 14.80
C THR A 522 34.79 -6.36 16.16
N ASP A 523 35.14 -7.62 16.35
CA ASP A 523 35.68 -8.15 17.61
C ASP A 523 37.14 -7.76 17.87
N SER A 524 37.84 -7.16 16.89
CA SER A 524 39.26 -6.83 16.97
C SER A 524 39.59 -5.39 16.56
N LEU A 525 38.63 -4.45 16.69
CA LEU A 525 38.86 -3.02 16.41
C LEU A 525 39.94 -2.40 17.30
N GLY A 526 40.06 -2.87 18.56
CA GLY A 526 41.20 -2.58 19.43
C GLY A 526 41.48 -1.09 19.62
N GLN A 527 42.69 -0.67 19.27
CA GLN A 527 43.14 0.72 19.30
C GLN A 527 43.53 1.16 17.88
N LEU A 528 42.82 2.16 17.37
CA LEU A 528 43.04 2.79 16.07
C LEU A 528 44.17 3.84 16.16
N SER A 529 44.75 4.17 15.01
CA SER A 529 45.79 5.20 14.89
C SER A 529 45.32 6.59 15.31
N ALA A 530 46.27 7.49 15.55
CA ALA A 530 46.00 8.84 16.06
C ALA A 530 45.51 9.87 15.00
N THR A 531 45.00 9.37 13.88
CA THR A 531 44.38 10.14 12.79
C THR A 531 42.89 10.32 13.03
N GLU A 532 42.26 11.30 12.38
CA GLU A 532 40.79 11.38 12.36
C GLU A 532 40.23 10.22 11.54
N HIS A 533 39.48 9.32 12.19
CA HIS A 533 38.87 8.16 11.54
C HIS A 533 37.38 8.36 11.25
N ARG A 534 36.90 7.72 10.18
CA ARG A 534 35.49 7.57 9.81
C ARG A 534 35.08 6.11 10.02
N LEU A 535 34.14 5.85 10.92
CA LEU A 535 33.62 4.51 11.17
C LEU A 535 32.16 4.37 10.72
N ALA A 536 31.83 3.23 10.12
CA ALA A 536 30.46 2.81 9.86
C ALA A 536 30.19 1.44 10.48
N PHE A 537 29.11 1.32 11.24
CA PHE A 537 28.64 0.07 11.85
C PHE A 537 27.33 -0.34 11.18
N ARG A 538 27.31 -1.50 10.53
CA ARG A 538 26.08 -2.12 10.00
C ARG A 538 25.57 -3.18 10.96
N PHE A 539 24.32 -3.07 11.38
CA PHE A 539 23.68 -3.94 12.36
C PHE A 539 22.29 -4.36 11.90
N ARG A 540 21.92 -5.61 12.20
CA ARG A 540 20.63 -6.21 11.83
C ARG A 540 20.04 -6.91 13.06
N GLY A 541 18.73 -6.78 13.24
CA GLY A 541 17.96 -7.50 14.24
C GLY A 541 17.38 -8.75 13.59
N ILE A 542 17.74 -9.94 14.09
CA ILE A 542 17.22 -11.20 13.56
C ILE A 542 15.73 -11.32 13.92
N SER A 543 14.90 -11.54 12.89
CA SER A 543 13.44 -11.64 12.99
C SER A 543 12.95 -12.74 12.05
N LEU A 544 12.48 -13.87 12.59
CA LEU A 544 12.02 -15.00 11.77
C LEU A 544 10.54 -14.87 11.34
N SER A 545 9.77 -14.02 12.04
CA SER A 545 8.53 -13.43 11.52
C SER A 545 8.80 -12.12 10.77
N GLN A 546 8.02 -11.91 9.70
CA GLN A 546 7.98 -10.64 8.94
C GLN A 546 6.85 -9.72 9.43
N ALA A 547 6.26 -10.04 10.59
CA ALA A 547 4.97 -9.54 11.08
C ALA A 547 4.94 -8.05 11.50
N ALA A 548 6.10 -7.43 11.68
CA ALA A 548 6.24 -6.02 12.01
C ALA A 548 7.63 -5.51 11.62
N ALA A 549 7.73 -4.27 11.14
CA ALA A 549 9.01 -3.64 10.82
C ALA A 549 9.90 -3.55 12.08
N VAL A 550 11.16 -3.96 11.96
CA VAL A 550 12.15 -3.82 13.04
C VAL A 550 12.66 -2.38 13.06
N GLN A 551 12.47 -1.70 14.19
CA GLN A 551 13.02 -0.37 14.45
C GLN A 551 14.31 -0.47 15.28
N TYR A 552 15.29 0.35 14.94
CA TYR A 552 16.61 0.42 15.57
C TYR A 552 16.83 1.75 16.28
N GLN A 553 17.67 1.71 17.32
CA GLN A 553 18.34 2.87 17.90
C GLN A 553 19.81 2.54 18.11
N TYR A 554 20.67 3.54 17.96
CA TYR A 554 22.11 3.43 18.16
C TYR A 554 22.69 4.68 18.84
N ARG A 555 23.88 4.54 19.40
CA ARG A 555 24.71 5.66 19.93
C ARG A 555 26.18 5.26 20.00
N LEU A 556 27.05 6.24 20.22
CA LEU A 556 28.50 6.05 20.35
C LEU A 556 29.01 6.81 21.58
N ARG A 557 29.02 6.17 22.76
CA ARG A 557 29.56 6.80 23.97
C ARG A 557 31.02 7.19 23.73
N GLY A 558 31.42 8.36 24.23
CA GLY A 558 32.68 9.03 23.85
C GLY A 558 32.49 10.08 22.75
N TYR A 559 31.42 9.96 21.94
CA TYR A 559 31.01 10.96 20.95
C TYR A 559 29.63 11.56 21.32
N ASP A 560 28.60 10.73 21.47
CA ASP A 560 27.28 11.10 21.99
C ASP A 560 26.71 10.01 22.91
N SER A 561 26.08 10.44 24.00
CA SER A 561 25.43 9.58 24.99
C SER A 561 23.93 9.38 24.73
N VAL A 562 23.31 10.21 23.91
CA VAL A 562 21.88 10.16 23.56
C VAL A 562 21.64 9.06 22.54
N TRP A 563 20.49 8.37 22.62
CA TRP A 563 20.06 7.40 21.61
C TRP A 563 19.51 8.13 20.37
N SER A 564 19.85 7.65 19.17
CA SER A 564 19.24 8.13 17.92
C SER A 564 17.71 7.95 17.92
N LYS A 565 16.99 8.66 17.04
CA LYS A 565 15.54 8.46 16.88
C LYS A 565 15.26 7.04 16.37
N PRO A 566 14.19 6.35 16.83
CA PRO A 566 13.82 5.04 16.28
C PRO A 566 13.64 5.11 14.77
N SER A 567 14.30 4.23 14.02
CA SER A 567 14.26 4.21 12.55
C SER A 567 14.50 2.82 11.99
N GLY A 568 14.15 2.58 10.72
CA GLY A 568 14.48 1.33 10.02
C GLY A 568 15.94 1.24 9.56
N VAL A 569 16.80 2.21 9.90
CA VAL A 569 18.16 2.31 9.36
C VAL A 569 19.11 1.35 10.09
N THR A 570 19.70 0.44 9.33
CA THR A 570 20.61 -0.63 9.77
C THR A 570 22.09 -0.23 9.74
N GLU A 571 22.41 1.06 9.57
CA GLU A 571 23.77 1.58 9.47
C GLU A 571 23.93 2.88 10.28
N ALA A 572 24.96 2.95 11.11
CA ALA A 572 25.36 4.14 11.83
C ALA A 572 26.74 4.59 11.35
N ARG A 573 26.85 5.83 10.86
CA ARG A 573 28.10 6.43 10.38
C ARG A 573 28.56 7.57 11.28
N PHE A 574 29.84 7.56 11.63
CA PHE A 574 30.51 8.58 12.45
C PHE A 574 31.76 9.05 11.72
N SER A 575 32.02 10.36 11.72
CA SER A 575 33.16 10.97 11.03
C SER A 575 33.92 11.90 11.97
N ARG A 576 35.23 12.04 11.75
CA ARG A 576 36.14 12.86 12.56
C ARG A 576 36.16 12.45 14.04
N LEU A 577 36.30 11.14 14.28
CA LEU A 577 36.54 10.62 15.62
C LEU A 577 37.99 10.93 16.02
N GLY A 578 38.14 11.76 17.05
CA GLY A 578 39.43 12.13 17.62
C GLY A 578 39.92 11.13 18.68
N ALA A 579 41.05 11.44 19.32
CA ALA A 579 41.65 10.57 20.33
C ALA A 579 40.75 10.39 21.58
N GLY A 580 40.50 9.14 21.98
CA GLY A 580 39.63 8.80 23.10
C GLY A 580 39.17 7.34 23.07
N ALA A 581 38.49 6.91 24.14
CA ALA A 581 37.87 5.59 24.24
C ALA A 581 36.37 5.67 23.90
N TYR A 582 35.90 4.75 23.05
CA TYR A 582 34.56 4.76 22.47
C TYR A 582 33.81 3.45 22.74
N GLN A 583 32.51 3.55 22.98
CA GLN A 583 31.61 2.39 23.09
C GLN A 583 30.38 2.61 22.21
N PHE A 584 30.35 1.91 21.06
CA PHE A 584 29.17 1.82 20.21
C PHE A 584 28.12 0.92 20.85
N GLU A 585 26.86 1.34 20.80
CA GLU A 585 25.71 0.55 21.26
C GLU A 585 24.60 0.61 20.22
N ALA A 586 24.01 -0.53 19.86
CA ALA A 586 22.83 -0.62 19.00
C ALA A 586 21.78 -1.58 19.58
N ARG A 587 20.50 -1.24 19.47
CA ARG A 587 19.36 -2.02 19.98
C ARG A 587 18.17 -1.96 19.03
N ALA A 588 17.29 -2.97 19.09
CA ALA A 588 16.14 -3.09 18.20
C ALA A 588 14.83 -3.42 18.92
N ARG A 589 13.71 -3.15 18.27
CA ARG A 589 12.34 -3.53 18.68
C ARG A 589 11.49 -3.89 17.47
N ARG A 590 10.37 -4.58 17.69
CA ARG A 590 9.35 -4.85 16.65
C ARG A 590 8.25 -3.79 16.75
N GLY A 591 7.98 -3.07 15.66
CA GLY A 591 6.98 -2.01 15.61
C GLY A 591 7.21 -0.88 16.62
N GLU A 592 6.15 -0.11 16.91
CA GLU A 592 6.24 1.08 17.77
C GLU A 592 6.04 0.82 19.26
N GLN A 593 5.36 -0.27 19.61
CA GLN A 593 5.00 -0.62 20.99
C GLN A 593 5.86 -1.74 21.60
N GLY A 594 6.63 -2.46 20.79
CA GLY A 594 7.48 -3.56 21.25
C GLY A 594 8.62 -3.10 22.16
N ALA A 595 9.02 -4.00 23.07
CA ALA A 595 10.17 -3.80 23.95
C ALA A 595 11.49 -3.65 23.15
N TRP A 596 12.44 -2.91 23.72
CA TRP A 596 13.80 -2.81 23.19
C TRP A 596 14.66 -4.01 23.61
N SER A 597 15.50 -4.49 22.70
CA SER A 597 16.53 -5.48 22.98
C SER A 597 17.55 -4.98 24.01
N ALA A 598 18.25 -5.91 24.65
CA ALA A 598 19.58 -5.61 25.17
C ALA A 598 20.45 -5.04 24.02
N PRO A 599 21.29 -4.02 24.26
CA PRO A 599 22.12 -3.47 23.20
C PRO A 599 23.27 -4.43 22.88
N VAL A 600 23.59 -4.59 21.59
CA VAL A 600 24.91 -5.07 21.17
C VAL A 600 25.91 -3.95 21.43
N VAL A 601 27.10 -4.30 21.95
CA VAL A 601 28.10 -3.35 22.43
C VAL A 601 29.44 -3.65 21.77
N VAL A 602 30.05 -2.64 21.16
CA VAL A 602 31.38 -2.73 20.55
C VAL A 602 32.27 -1.64 21.16
N ARG A 603 33.51 -1.99 21.53
CA ARG A 603 34.46 -1.09 22.19
C ARG A 603 35.72 -0.93 21.34
N PHE A 604 36.22 0.29 21.24
CA PHE A 604 37.48 0.61 20.57
C PHE A 604 38.07 1.91 21.13
N GLU A 605 39.34 2.15 20.86
CA GLU A 605 40.03 3.39 21.21
C GLU A 605 40.63 4.05 19.96
N VAL A 606 40.85 5.36 20.02
CA VAL A 606 41.63 6.13 19.03
C VAL A 606 42.84 6.71 19.76
N ALA A 607 44.04 6.40 19.29
CA ALA A 607 45.28 6.77 19.97
C ALA A 607 45.50 8.30 20.06
N THR A 608 46.21 8.77 21.08
CA THR A 608 46.61 10.17 21.19
C THR A 608 47.78 10.50 20.25
N PRO A 609 47.74 11.61 19.49
CA PRO A 609 48.85 11.97 18.61
C PRO A 609 50.14 12.21 19.38
N PHE A 610 51.27 11.70 18.87
CA PHE A 610 52.55 11.76 19.57
C PHE A 610 52.96 13.20 19.95
N TRP A 611 52.60 14.19 19.13
CA TRP A 611 52.89 15.61 19.41
C TRP A 611 52.07 16.23 20.55
N ARG A 612 51.02 15.53 21.03
CA ARG A 612 50.24 15.92 22.23
C ARG A 612 50.74 15.22 23.51
N THR A 613 51.84 14.47 23.43
CA THR A 613 52.48 13.84 24.59
C THR A 613 53.46 14.78 25.29
N TRP A 614 53.68 14.57 26.59
CA TRP A 614 54.55 15.41 27.41
C TRP A 614 56.03 15.37 26.96
N TRP A 615 56.50 14.23 26.45
CA TRP A 615 57.90 14.08 26.00
C TRP A 615 58.17 14.86 24.71
N PHE A 616 57.18 14.97 23.81
CA PHE A 616 57.33 15.76 22.58
C PHE A 616 57.39 17.26 22.88
N ALA A 617 56.62 17.73 23.87
CA ALA A 617 56.72 19.11 24.35
C ALA A 617 58.12 19.42 24.92
N ALA A 618 58.70 18.51 25.71
CA ALA A 618 60.08 18.65 26.20
C ALA A 618 61.12 18.66 25.06
N LEU A 619 60.95 17.79 24.05
CA LEU A 619 61.81 17.76 22.87
C LEU A 619 61.73 19.07 22.05
N SER A 620 60.53 19.64 21.94
CA SER A 620 60.28 20.90 21.23
C SER A 620 60.95 22.10 21.92
N VAL A 621 60.95 22.15 23.25
CA VAL A 621 61.68 23.19 24.02
C VAL A 621 63.19 23.08 23.82
N LEU A 622 63.74 21.86 23.81
CA LEU A 622 65.16 21.63 23.51
C LEU A 622 65.53 22.06 22.08
N ALA A 623 64.68 21.75 21.09
CA ALA A 623 64.87 22.17 19.70
C ALA A 623 64.82 23.71 19.55
N ALA A 624 63.91 24.39 20.25
CA ALA A 624 63.85 25.86 20.27
C ALA A 624 65.12 26.47 20.87
N GLY A 625 65.64 25.91 21.98
CA GLY A 625 66.92 26.34 22.58
C GLY A 625 68.11 26.18 21.63
N ALA A 626 68.19 25.04 20.92
CA ALA A 626 69.20 24.80 19.89
C ALA A 626 69.07 25.77 18.70
N GLY A 627 67.84 26.09 18.28
CA GLY A 627 67.56 27.08 17.23
C GLY A 627 68.02 28.49 17.60
N ILE A 628 67.79 28.93 18.84
CA ILE A 628 68.27 30.23 19.36
C ILE A 628 69.81 30.28 19.37
N TRP A 629 70.46 29.20 19.82
CA TRP A 629 71.93 29.09 19.80
C TRP A 629 72.51 29.15 18.37
N ALA A 630 71.88 28.44 17.42
CA ALA A 630 72.26 28.46 16.02
C ALA A 630 72.04 29.84 15.38
N PHE A 631 70.95 30.54 15.70
CA PHE A 631 70.66 31.90 15.21
C PHE A 631 71.71 32.92 15.68
N VAL A 632 72.12 32.86 16.95
CA VAL A 632 73.19 33.72 17.50
C VAL A 632 74.50 33.52 16.73
N ARG A 633 74.94 32.27 16.53
CA ARG A 633 76.15 31.97 15.71
C ARG A 633 76.00 32.34 14.24
N GLY A 634 74.83 32.12 13.64
CA GLY A 634 74.57 32.43 12.24
C GLY A 634 74.72 33.93 11.94
N ARG A 635 74.27 34.79 12.86
CA ARG A 635 74.35 36.25 12.72
C ARG A 635 75.80 36.77 12.65
N GLU A 636 76.75 36.11 13.31
CA GLU A 636 78.19 36.46 13.25
C GLU A 636 78.83 36.10 11.91
N ALA A 637 78.33 35.06 11.23
CA ALA A 637 78.82 34.62 9.93
C ALA A 637 78.30 35.48 8.77
N VAL A 638 77.01 35.84 8.78
CA VAL A 638 76.34 36.58 7.69
C VAL A 638 77.03 37.92 7.38
N LEU A 639 77.53 38.63 8.39
CA LEU A 639 78.26 39.90 8.24
C LEU A 639 79.55 39.79 7.39
N ARG A 640 80.11 38.58 7.23
CA ARG A 640 81.30 38.35 6.37
C ARG A 640 80.93 37.97 4.94
N GLN A 641 79.71 37.47 4.71
CA GLN A 641 79.30 36.89 3.43
C GLN A 641 78.60 37.89 2.50
N GLN A 642 78.04 38.99 3.05
CA GLN A 642 77.43 40.07 2.28
C GLN A 642 78.36 40.72 1.24
N LYS A 643 79.68 40.56 1.36
CA LYS A 643 80.67 41.07 0.39
C LYS A 643 80.83 40.20 -0.87
N LEU A 644 80.22 39.00 -0.91
CA LEU A 644 80.43 37.98 -1.95
C LEU A 644 79.15 37.59 -2.74
N GLN A 645 77.96 38.05 -2.33
CA GLN A 645 76.70 37.65 -2.99
C GLN A 645 76.28 38.53 -4.17
N LEU A 646 76.94 39.68 -4.39
CA LEU A 646 76.54 40.62 -5.45
C LEU A 646 76.83 40.09 -6.87
N GLU A 647 77.74 39.12 -7.02
CA GLU A 647 78.11 38.53 -8.31
C GLU A 647 77.21 37.35 -8.72
N THR A 648 76.50 36.73 -7.77
CA THR A 648 75.70 35.51 -8.02
C THR A 648 74.31 35.80 -8.58
N THR A 649 73.69 36.91 -8.15
CA THR A 649 72.29 37.28 -8.46
C THR A 649 72.02 37.38 -9.97
N VAL A 650 73.04 37.67 -10.78
CA VAL A 650 72.94 37.76 -12.25
C VAL A 650 72.64 36.40 -12.90
N ARG A 651 72.95 35.27 -12.26
CA ARG A 651 72.73 33.93 -12.82
C ARG A 651 71.35 33.36 -12.51
N GLU A 652 70.86 33.53 -11.29
CA GLU A 652 69.66 32.86 -10.76
C GLU A 652 68.37 33.26 -11.53
N ARG A 653 68.27 34.52 -11.96
CA ARG A 653 67.12 35.03 -12.74
C ARG A 653 66.91 34.34 -14.09
N THR A 654 67.91 33.62 -14.60
CA THR A 654 67.83 32.83 -15.85
C THR A 654 67.16 31.46 -15.65
N GLN A 655 66.99 31.04 -14.39
CA GLN A 655 66.54 29.69 -14.03
C GLN A 655 65.11 29.69 -13.47
N GLU A 656 64.75 30.75 -12.73
CA GLU A 656 63.40 31.03 -12.21
C GLU A 656 62.31 30.97 -13.32
N LEU A 657 62.56 31.62 -14.46
CA LEU A 657 61.66 31.66 -15.63
C LEU A 657 61.36 30.27 -16.25
N ARG A 658 62.22 29.27 -16.06
CA ARG A 658 61.97 27.91 -16.59
C ARG A 658 61.06 27.09 -15.68
N HIS A 659 61.05 27.38 -14.38
CA HIS A 659 60.25 26.64 -13.40
C HIS A 659 58.79 27.10 -13.36
N GLN A 660 58.53 28.37 -13.74
CA GLN A 660 57.18 28.95 -13.79
C GLN A 660 56.35 28.38 -14.96
N ASN A 661 56.95 28.23 -16.16
CA ASN A 661 56.22 27.70 -17.33
C ASN A 661 55.73 26.25 -17.11
N ALA A 662 56.58 25.38 -16.57
CA ALA A 662 56.22 23.97 -16.34
C ALA A 662 55.01 23.82 -15.38
N HIS A 663 54.95 24.64 -14.34
CA HIS A 663 53.83 24.63 -13.38
C HIS A 663 52.51 25.16 -13.98
N ILE A 664 52.60 26.09 -14.94
CA ILE A 664 51.43 26.59 -15.68
C ILE A 664 50.89 25.53 -16.66
N GLU A 665 51.75 24.75 -17.31
CA GLU A 665 51.30 23.65 -18.18
C GLU A 665 50.62 22.52 -17.39
N GLU A 666 51.19 22.15 -16.24
CA GLU A 666 50.63 21.15 -15.32
C GLU A 666 49.23 21.56 -14.80
N MET A 667 49.09 22.79 -14.30
CA MET A 667 47.83 23.31 -13.76
C MET A 667 46.75 23.50 -14.85
N ASN A 668 47.13 23.83 -16.09
CA ASN A 668 46.20 23.88 -17.23
C ASN A 668 45.70 22.48 -17.65
N ALA A 669 46.53 21.44 -17.52
CA ALA A 669 46.12 20.06 -17.78
C ALA A 669 45.07 19.58 -16.76
N GLU A 670 45.29 19.82 -15.47
CA GLU A 670 44.30 19.50 -14.42
C GLU A 670 42.99 20.27 -14.62
N LEU A 671 43.05 21.58 -14.90
CA LEU A 671 41.87 22.42 -15.17
C LEU A 671 41.04 21.91 -16.36
N THR A 672 41.70 21.45 -17.43
CA THR A 672 41.00 20.92 -18.62
C THR A 672 40.27 19.62 -18.28
N VAL A 673 40.92 18.68 -17.59
CA VAL A 673 40.29 17.42 -17.16
C VAL A 673 39.15 17.67 -16.17
N ALA A 674 39.33 18.59 -15.21
CA ALA A 674 38.30 18.95 -14.24
C ALA A 674 37.06 19.59 -14.91
N ARG A 675 37.28 20.49 -15.88
CA ARG A 675 36.20 21.09 -16.69
C ARG A 675 35.43 20.03 -17.46
N ASP A 676 36.12 19.15 -18.18
CA ASP A 676 35.49 18.19 -19.07
C ASP A 676 34.69 17.13 -18.28
N VAL A 677 35.16 16.75 -17.09
CA VAL A 677 34.40 15.92 -16.14
C VAL A 677 33.16 16.65 -15.61
N ALA A 678 33.27 17.94 -15.25
CA ALA A 678 32.14 18.74 -14.79
C ALA A 678 31.08 18.95 -15.89
N GLU A 679 31.51 19.23 -17.12
CA GLU A 679 30.61 19.43 -18.26
C GLU A 679 29.93 18.13 -18.71
N ALA A 680 30.66 17.00 -18.71
CA ALA A 680 30.07 15.68 -18.92
C ALA A 680 29.03 15.33 -17.84
N SER A 681 29.34 15.61 -16.56
CA SER A 681 28.42 15.43 -15.43
C SER A 681 27.15 16.29 -15.59
N ARG A 682 27.30 17.57 -15.95
CA ARG A 682 26.18 18.50 -16.18
C ARG A 682 25.29 18.03 -17.34
N LYS A 683 25.89 17.56 -18.43
CA LYS A 683 25.18 17.01 -19.60
C LYS A 683 24.45 15.70 -19.26
N ALA A 684 25.04 14.85 -18.43
CA ALA A 684 24.41 13.63 -17.94
C ALA A 684 23.24 13.92 -16.98
N LYS A 685 23.37 14.87 -16.05
CA LYS A 685 22.29 15.35 -15.15
C LYS A 685 21.09 15.83 -15.98
N ALA A 686 21.31 16.69 -16.97
CA ALA A 686 20.25 17.23 -17.82
C ALA A 686 19.55 16.13 -18.66
N GLN A 687 20.30 15.18 -19.24
CA GLN A 687 19.71 14.08 -20.00
C GLN A 687 18.93 13.11 -19.10
N PHE A 688 19.41 12.83 -17.89
CA PHE A 688 18.70 11.99 -16.92
C PHE A 688 17.37 12.63 -16.49
N LEU A 689 17.36 13.93 -16.19
CA LEU A 689 16.13 14.66 -15.85
C LEU A 689 15.13 14.68 -17.02
N ALA A 690 15.61 14.87 -18.26
CA ALA A 690 14.78 14.79 -19.47
C ALA A 690 14.10 13.41 -19.59
N ASN A 691 14.87 12.33 -19.53
CA ASN A 691 14.35 10.97 -19.63
C ASN A 691 13.35 10.65 -18.51
N MET A 692 13.72 10.93 -17.25
CA MET A 692 12.85 10.69 -16.10
C MET A 692 11.53 11.44 -16.18
N SER A 693 11.52 12.67 -16.72
CA SER A 693 10.26 13.40 -16.92
C SER A 693 9.33 12.71 -17.90
N HIS A 694 9.82 12.05 -18.95
CA HIS A 694 8.96 11.30 -19.88
C HIS A 694 8.43 10.03 -19.20
N GLU A 695 9.29 9.28 -18.50
CA GLU A 695 8.89 8.08 -17.75
C GLU A 695 7.85 8.36 -16.65
N ILE A 696 7.88 9.53 -16.02
CA ILE A 696 6.87 9.92 -15.01
C ILE A 696 5.63 10.58 -15.66
N ARG A 697 5.78 11.34 -16.75
CA ARG A 697 4.63 11.98 -17.43
C ARG A 697 3.61 10.96 -17.96
N THR A 698 4.06 9.84 -18.52
CA THR A 698 3.18 8.80 -19.08
C THR A 698 2.18 8.22 -18.06
N PRO A 699 2.59 7.68 -16.89
CA PRO A 699 1.63 7.21 -15.88
C PRO A 699 0.81 8.34 -15.24
N MET A 700 1.32 9.58 -15.19
CA MET A 700 0.52 10.70 -14.67
C MET A 700 -0.59 11.12 -15.65
N ASN A 701 -0.33 11.13 -16.96
CA ASN A 701 -1.35 11.34 -17.99
C ASN A 701 -2.44 10.25 -17.91
N ALA A 702 -2.05 9.00 -17.66
CA ALA A 702 -2.98 7.88 -17.45
C ALA A 702 -3.91 8.10 -16.25
N VAL A 703 -3.37 8.50 -15.10
CA VAL A 703 -4.17 8.81 -13.89
C VAL A 703 -5.11 9.99 -14.15
N ILE A 704 -4.64 11.05 -14.82
CA ILE A 704 -5.48 12.21 -15.15
C ILE A 704 -6.61 11.82 -16.11
N GLY A 705 -6.32 11.09 -17.19
CA GLY A 705 -7.32 10.61 -18.15
C GLY A 705 -8.38 9.72 -17.50
N LEU A 706 -7.97 8.74 -16.69
CA LEU A 706 -8.90 7.89 -15.94
C LEU A 706 -9.72 8.68 -14.91
N SER A 707 -9.12 9.65 -14.22
CA SER A 707 -9.86 10.51 -13.29
C SER A 707 -10.90 11.39 -14.00
N HIS A 708 -10.59 11.87 -15.20
CA HIS A 708 -11.52 12.65 -16.00
C HIS A 708 -12.68 11.80 -16.53
N LEU A 709 -12.42 10.56 -16.96
CA LEU A 709 -13.47 9.61 -17.37
C LEU A 709 -14.38 9.23 -16.19
N LEU A 710 -13.82 9.02 -14.98
CA LEU A 710 -14.61 8.77 -13.77
C LEU A 710 -15.47 9.99 -13.36
N ARG A 711 -15.00 11.23 -13.59
CA ARG A 711 -15.81 12.45 -13.38
C ARG A 711 -17.01 12.57 -14.33
N GLN A 712 -17.09 11.74 -15.38
CA GLN A 712 -18.22 11.67 -16.31
C GLN A 712 -19.24 10.55 -15.95
N THR A 713 -18.98 9.78 -14.88
CA THR A 713 -19.94 8.82 -14.31
C THR A 713 -20.68 9.39 -13.09
N PRO A 714 -21.80 8.79 -12.63
CA PRO A 714 -22.41 9.19 -11.36
C PRO A 714 -21.46 8.94 -10.18
N LEU A 715 -21.16 9.97 -9.40
CA LEU A 715 -20.28 9.90 -8.22
C LEU A 715 -21.03 10.37 -6.97
N THR A 716 -20.73 9.76 -5.83
CA THR A 716 -21.10 10.33 -4.52
C THR A 716 -20.25 11.56 -4.20
N GLY A 717 -20.69 12.40 -3.24
CA GLY A 717 -19.91 13.58 -2.83
C GLY A 717 -18.49 13.23 -2.35
N GLU A 718 -18.36 12.19 -1.54
CA GLU A 718 -17.07 11.66 -1.05
C GLU A 718 -16.18 11.14 -2.19
N GLN A 719 -16.76 10.43 -3.17
CA GLN A 719 -16.03 10.01 -4.37
C GLN A 719 -15.57 11.21 -5.22
N SER A 720 -16.38 12.25 -5.34
CA SER A 720 -16.02 13.49 -6.03
C SER A 720 -14.85 14.19 -5.35
N GLU A 721 -14.87 14.31 -4.01
CA GLU A 721 -13.75 14.88 -3.23
C GLU A 721 -12.46 14.06 -3.39
N TYR A 722 -12.52 12.73 -3.32
CA TYR A 722 -11.35 11.88 -3.56
C TYR A 722 -10.83 12.00 -4.99
N LEU A 723 -11.71 12.10 -5.98
CA LEU A 723 -11.32 12.19 -7.38
C LEU A 723 -10.74 13.57 -7.73
N GLU A 724 -11.26 14.64 -7.12
CA GLU A 724 -10.70 15.99 -7.17
C GLU A 724 -9.34 16.05 -6.47
N ALA A 725 -9.17 15.37 -5.32
CA ALA A 725 -7.87 15.26 -4.65
C ALA A 725 -6.84 14.49 -5.49
N VAL A 726 -7.23 13.40 -6.15
CA VAL A 726 -6.37 12.65 -7.09
C VAL A 726 -6.01 13.50 -8.31
N GLN A 727 -6.99 14.18 -8.91
CA GLN A 727 -6.76 15.05 -10.08
C GLN A 727 -5.84 16.23 -9.72
N SER A 728 -6.09 16.89 -8.58
CA SER A 728 -5.27 17.99 -8.05
C SER A 728 -3.84 17.54 -7.75
N SER A 729 -3.67 16.44 -7.02
CA SER A 729 -2.35 15.86 -6.73
C SER A 729 -1.58 15.53 -8.02
N SER A 730 -2.26 14.97 -9.01
CA SER A 730 -1.67 14.61 -10.30
C SER A 730 -1.24 15.83 -11.12
N GLN A 731 -2.08 16.86 -11.18
CA GLN A 731 -1.78 18.10 -11.88
C GLN A 731 -0.61 18.84 -11.21
N ASN A 732 -0.59 18.90 -9.88
CA ASN A 732 0.51 19.50 -9.11
C ASN A 732 1.84 18.77 -9.38
N LEU A 733 1.85 17.44 -9.44
CA LEU A 733 3.07 16.69 -9.74
C LEU A 733 3.59 16.97 -11.16
N LEU A 734 2.73 17.10 -12.17
CA LEU A 734 3.14 17.51 -13.51
C LEU A 734 3.75 18.92 -13.56
N VAL A 735 3.22 19.87 -12.79
CA VAL A 735 3.81 21.22 -12.66
C VAL A 735 5.22 21.12 -12.07
N ILE A 736 5.41 20.38 -10.97
CA ILE A 736 6.72 20.19 -10.33
C ILE A 736 7.75 19.59 -11.30
N ILE A 737 7.34 18.60 -12.12
CA ILE A 737 8.20 17.95 -13.10
C ILE A 737 8.59 18.91 -14.23
N ASN A 738 7.65 19.70 -14.74
CA ASN A 738 7.91 20.68 -15.79
C ASN A 738 8.79 21.85 -15.29
N ASP A 739 8.61 22.31 -14.04
CA ASP A 739 9.49 23.29 -13.38
C ASP A 739 10.95 22.79 -13.35
N ILE A 740 11.16 21.55 -12.92
CA ILE A 740 12.49 20.93 -12.85
C ILE A 740 13.12 20.77 -14.24
N LEU A 741 12.33 20.43 -15.26
CA LEU A 741 12.81 20.37 -16.65
C LEU A 741 13.24 21.74 -17.17
N ASP A 742 12.40 22.76 -17.04
CA ASP A 742 12.70 24.08 -17.61
C ASP A 742 13.86 24.74 -16.86
N SER A 743 13.96 24.59 -15.52
CA SER A 743 15.16 24.93 -14.75
C SER A 743 16.43 24.26 -15.33
N SER A 744 16.38 22.94 -15.62
CA SER A 744 17.54 22.23 -16.19
C SER A 744 17.87 22.63 -17.65
N LYS A 745 16.87 23.02 -18.46
CA LYS A 745 17.10 23.57 -19.81
C LYS A 745 17.74 24.95 -19.77
N ILE A 746 17.33 25.79 -18.80
CA ILE A 746 17.89 27.11 -18.53
C ILE A 746 19.35 26.97 -18.07
N GLU A 747 19.63 26.14 -17.05
CA GLU A 747 21.01 25.79 -16.64
C GLU A 747 21.85 25.41 -17.87
N ALA A 748 21.32 24.54 -18.73
CA ALA A 748 22.03 24.03 -19.90
C ALA A 748 22.23 25.05 -21.04
N GLY A 749 21.62 26.25 -20.99
CA GLY A 749 21.64 27.23 -22.08
C GLY A 749 20.89 26.76 -23.33
N LYS A 750 19.91 25.85 -23.17
CA LYS A 750 19.17 25.20 -24.27
C LYS A 750 17.76 25.77 -24.49
N MET A 751 17.39 26.82 -23.76
CA MET A 751 16.05 27.40 -23.84
C MET A 751 16.03 28.55 -24.85
N THR A 752 15.34 28.35 -25.96
CA THR A 752 15.01 29.40 -26.93
C THR A 752 13.60 29.95 -26.65
N LEU A 753 13.36 31.20 -27.02
CA LEU A 753 12.02 31.81 -27.04
C LEU A 753 11.44 31.71 -28.44
N GLU A 754 10.12 31.51 -28.52
CA GLU A 754 9.40 31.60 -29.79
C GLU A 754 9.11 33.06 -30.18
N HIS A 755 8.92 33.31 -31.48
CA HIS A 755 8.67 34.65 -32.03
C HIS A 755 7.39 34.63 -32.88
N THR A 756 6.25 34.55 -32.18
CA THR A 756 4.91 34.37 -32.77
C THR A 756 4.02 35.59 -32.52
N ALA A 757 3.11 35.90 -33.44
CA ALA A 757 2.17 37.00 -33.26
C ALA A 757 0.98 36.57 -32.38
N PHE A 758 0.75 37.25 -31.25
CA PHE A 758 -0.35 36.95 -30.32
C PHE A 758 -1.04 38.20 -29.77
N ARG A 759 -2.29 38.04 -29.32
CA ARG A 759 -3.16 39.13 -28.81
C ARG A 759 -2.96 39.31 -27.31
N LEU A 760 -2.03 40.17 -26.90
CA LEU A 760 -1.61 40.33 -25.49
C LEU A 760 -2.77 40.58 -24.51
N PRO A 761 -3.78 41.43 -24.79
CA PRO A 761 -4.92 41.61 -23.88
C PRO A 761 -5.77 40.35 -23.67
N GLU A 762 -5.77 39.40 -24.60
CA GLU A 762 -6.53 38.14 -24.51
C GLU A 762 -5.77 37.09 -23.69
N LEU A 763 -4.43 37.04 -23.81
CA LEU A 763 -3.58 36.27 -22.89
C LEU A 763 -3.76 36.75 -21.44
N LEU A 764 -3.77 38.07 -21.21
CA LEU A 764 -3.96 38.65 -19.88
C LEU A 764 -5.33 38.33 -19.27
N ARG A 765 -6.40 38.34 -20.09
CA ARG A 765 -7.74 37.87 -19.66
C ARG A 765 -7.75 36.36 -19.37
N ARG A 766 -7.01 35.54 -20.12
CA ARG A 766 -6.89 34.10 -19.90
C ARG A 766 -6.25 33.81 -18.54
N VAL A 767 -5.11 34.43 -18.24
CA VAL A 767 -4.47 34.36 -16.91
C VAL A 767 -5.45 34.77 -15.80
N ALA A 768 -6.15 35.90 -15.96
CA ALA A 768 -7.14 36.35 -14.97
C ALA A 768 -8.29 35.34 -14.77
N SER A 769 -8.78 34.70 -15.85
CA SER A 769 -9.84 33.69 -15.75
C SER A 769 -9.40 32.41 -15.05
N MET A 770 -8.16 31.94 -15.26
CA MET A 770 -7.62 30.73 -14.63
C MET A 770 -7.63 30.81 -13.10
N PHE A 771 -7.39 32.00 -12.55
CA PHE A 771 -7.31 32.21 -11.11
C PHE A 771 -8.62 32.63 -10.44
N ARG A 772 -9.68 32.92 -11.21
CA ARG A 772 -10.96 33.43 -10.70
C ARG A 772 -11.52 32.57 -9.56
N PHE A 773 -11.65 31.27 -9.78
CA PHE A 773 -12.16 30.33 -8.76
C PHE A 773 -11.24 30.22 -7.54
N ALA A 774 -9.91 30.29 -7.74
CA ALA A 774 -8.92 30.28 -6.65
C ALA A 774 -8.97 31.55 -5.78
N THR A 775 -9.41 32.68 -6.34
CA THR A 775 -9.70 33.89 -5.56
C THR A 775 -11.10 33.89 -4.93
N GLU A 776 -12.14 33.44 -5.65
CA GLU A 776 -13.51 33.36 -5.12
C GLU A 776 -13.61 32.41 -3.92
N SER A 777 -12.99 31.22 -4.00
CA SER A 777 -12.93 30.24 -2.90
C SER A 777 -12.14 30.72 -1.68
N LYS A 778 -11.16 31.61 -1.86
CA LYS A 778 -10.44 32.29 -0.77
C LYS A 778 -11.10 33.60 -0.29
N GLN A 779 -12.21 34.03 -0.89
CA GLN A 779 -12.82 35.36 -0.68
C GLN A 779 -11.86 36.54 -0.91
N LEU A 780 -10.97 36.40 -1.89
CA LEU A 780 -10.05 37.45 -2.36
C LEU A 780 -10.60 38.13 -3.60
N TYR A 781 -10.28 39.41 -3.81
CA TYR A 781 -10.48 40.03 -5.13
C TYR A 781 -9.32 39.67 -6.07
N PHE A 782 -9.63 39.49 -7.35
CA PHE A 782 -8.66 39.59 -8.44
C PHE A 782 -9.00 40.80 -9.30
N ARG A 783 -7.99 41.59 -9.69
CA ARG A 783 -8.16 42.72 -10.60
C ARG A 783 -7.13 42.70 -11.72
N LEU A 784 -7.59 42.90 -12.94
CA LEU A 784 -6.77 43.10 -14.13
C LEU A 784 -6.88 44.57 -14.58
N GLU A 785 -5.77 45.29 -14.57
CA GLU A 785 -5.67 46.70 -14.99
C GLU A 785 -4.77 46.79 -16.23
N ILE A 786 -5.36 46.97 -17.43
CA ILE A 786 -4.61 47.13 -18.69
C ILE A 786 -4.65 48.62 -19.09
N GLY A 787 -3.48 49.24 -19.22
CA GLY A 787 -3.33 50.64 -19.64
C GLY A 787 -3.55 50.85 -21.15
N PRO A 788 -3.93 52.08 -21.58
CA PRO A 788 -4.32 52.36 -22.97
C PRO A 788 -3.18 52.22 -23.98
N GLY A 789 -1.93 52.42 -23.58
CA GLY A 789 -0.75 52.26 -24.45
C GLY A 789 -0.33 50.82 -24.74
N VAL A 790 -0.98 49.80 -24.14
CA VAL A 790 -0.60 48.39 -24.33
C VAL A 790 -1.01 47.91 -25.73
N PRO A 791 -0.10 47.38 -26.57
CA PRO A 791 -0.43 46.95 -27.93
C PRO A 791 -1.49 45.83 -27.97
N ALA A 792 -2.39 45.90 -28.97
CA ALA A 792 -3.45 44.92 -29.16
C ALA A 792 -2.92 43.54 -29.59
N ALA A 793 -1.82 43.50 -30.36
CA ALA A 793 -1.08 42.30 -30.70
C ALA A 793 0.44 42.58 -30.73
N VAL A 794 1.24 41.57 -30.43
CA VAL A 794 2.71 41.63 -30.35
C VAL A 794 3.35 40.36 -30.89
N PHE A 795 4.60 40.44 -31.32
CA PHE A 795 5.45 39.28 -31.57
C PHE A 795 6.24 38.88 -30.32
N GLY A 796 6.22 37.59 -29.97
CA GLY A 796 7.01 37.01 -28.90
C GLY A 796 6.56 35.60 -28.53
N ASP A 797 6.82 35.20 -27.28
CA ASP A 797 6.48 33.88 -26.76
C ASP A 797 5.29 33.96 -25.78
N PRO A 798 4.05 33.63 -26.22
CA PRO A 798 2.88 33.66 -25.35
C PRO A 798 2.92 32.56 -24.28
N VAL A 799 3.59 31.43 -24.53
CA VAL A 799 3.66 30.30 -23.59
C VAL A 799 4.53 30.68 -22.40
N ARG A 800 5.70 31.28 -22.64
CA ARG A 800 6.64 31.70 -21.60
C ARG A 800 6.19 32.96 -20.87
N LEU A 801 5.55 33.92 -21.54
CA LEU A 801 4.87 35.02 -20.83
C LEU A 801 3.78 34.49 -19.89
N ASN A 802 2.95 33.55 -20.36
CA ASN A 802 1.92 32.93 -19.53
C ASN A 802 2.54 32.18 -18.33
N GLN A 803 3.65 31.46 -18.52
CA GLN A 803 4.38 30.77 -17.43
C GLN A 803 4.89 31.74 -16.36
N VAL A 804 5.48 32.88 -16.75
CA VAL A 804 5.91 33.94 -15.81
C VAL A 804 4.71 34.48 -15.02
N LEU A 805 3.63 34.85 -15.71
CA LEU A 805 2.45 35.45 -15.08
C LEU A 805 1.72 34.47 -14.15
N VAL A 806 1.60 33.19 -14.53
CA VAL A 806 1.02 32.12 -13.70
C VAL A 806 1.84 31.90 -12.43
N ASN A 807 3.17 31.89 -12.51
CA ASN A 807 4.03 31.70 -11.33
C ASN A 807 3.97 32.89 -10.36
N LEU A 808 3.90 34.13 -10.85
CA LEU A 808 3.80 35.33 -10.01
C LEU A 808 2.40 35.46 -9.38
N VAL A 809 1.33 35.33 -10.18
CA VAL A 809 -0.06 35.41 -9.69
C VAL A 809 -0.40 34.25 -8.75
N GLY A 810 0.08 33.04 -9.05
CA GLY A 810 -0.09 31.87 -8.18
C GLY A 810 0.53 32.06 -6.80
N ASN A 811 1.74 32.63 -6.71
CA ASN A 811 2.36 32.96 -5.43
C ASN A 811 1.62 34.09 -4.70
N ALA A 812 1.22 35.15 -5.39
CA ALA A 812 0.43 36.24 -4.81
C ALA A 812 -0.87 35.73 -4.16
N ILE A 813 -1.64 34.90 -4.87
CA ILE A 813 -2.90 34.32 -4.36
C ILE A 813 -2.61 33.33 -3.23
N LYS A 814 -1.54 32.55 -3.30
CA LYS A 814 -1.14 31.58 -2.27
C LYS A 814 -0.82 32.25 -0.94
N PHE A 815 -0.01 33.30 -0.93
CA PHE A 815 0.44 34.00 0.28
C PHE A 815 -0.51 35.12 0.77
N THR A 816 -1.52 35.49 -0.03
CA THR A 816 -2.61 36.35 0.42
C THR A 816 -3.68 35.54 1.17
N THR A 817 -4.15 36.09 2.30
CA THR A 817 -5.22 35.50 3.12
C THR A 817 -6.43 36.42 3.31
N ARG A 818 -6.27 37.73 3.07
CA ARG A 818 -7.34 38.76 3.06
C ARG A 818 -6.96 39.85 2.06
N GLY A 819 -7.95 40.56 1.50
CA GLY A 819 -7.72 41.57 0.47
C GLY A 819 -7.74 40.95 -0.92
N GLY A 820 -6.66 41.02 -1.68
CA GLY A 820 -6.62 40.48 -3.04
C GLY A 820 -5.34 40.72 -3.83
N VAL A 821 -5.41 40.42 -5.12
CA VAL A 821 -4.28 40.48 -6.06
C VAL A 821 -4.64 41.35 -7.27
N THR A 822 -3.71 42.19 -7.69
CA THR A 822 -3.85 43.07 -8.87
C THR A 822 -2.74 42.79 -9.87
N LEU A 823 -3.12 42.39 -11.09
CA LEU A 823 -2.22 42.34 -12.25
C LEU A 823 -2.41 43.65 -13.04
N ARG A 824 -1.41 44.53 -12.99
CA ARG A 824 -1.35 45.77 -13.77
C ARG A 824 -0.38 45.61 -14.93
N VAL A 825 -0.80 46.02 -16.12
CA VAL A 825 0.03 46.03 -17.34
C VAL A 825 -0.09 47.38 -18.01
N SER A 826 1.04 48.04 -18.28
CA SER A 826 1.09 49.39 -18.84
C SER A 826 2.28 49.56 -19.77
N ALA A 827 2.11 50.35 -20.83
CA ALA A 827 3.19 50.80 -21.69
C ALA A 827 3.08 52.33 -21.88
N PRO A 828 4.18 53.06 -22.17
CA PRO A 828 4.13 54.51 -22.38
C PRO A 828 3.23 54.89 -23.56
N GLU A 829 2.47 55.98 -23.44
CA GLU A 829 1.56 56.41 -24.51
C GLU A 829 2.32 56.86 -25.77
N GLU A 830 3.52 57.41 -25.63
CA GLU A 830 4.43 57.74 -26.75
C GLU A 830 4.95 56.49 -27.51
N ALA A 831 4.72 55.27 -27.00
CA ALA A 831 5.19 54.05 -27.62
C ALA A 831 4.33 53.59 -28.83
N THR A 832 3.14 54.15 -29.04
CA THR A 832 2.24 53.80 -30.15
C THR A 832 2.78 54.32 -31.50
N GLY A 833 3.69 53.56 -32.10
CA GLY A 833 4.45 53.94 -33.30
C GLY A 833 5.94 53.62 -33.19
N THR A 834 6.43 53.29 -31.99
CA THR A 834 7.78 52.70 -31.82
C THR A 834 7.79 51.26 -32.33
N ALA A 835 8.90 50.83 -32.94
CA ALA A 835 9.02 49.46 -33.44
C ALA A 835 9.00 48.40 -32.33
N ARG A 836 9.44 48.75 -31.12
CA ARG A 836 9.51 47.84 -29.96
C ARG A 836 9.04 48.53 -28.66
N PRO A 837 7.72 48.71 -28.43
CA PRO A 837 7.18 49.18 -27.16
C PRO A 837 7.63 48.33 -25.97
N ALA A 838 8.15 48.99 -24.93
CA ALA A 838 8.41 48.38 -23.63
C ALA A 838 7.10 48.28 -22.83
N VAL A 839 6.67 47.05 -22.55
CA VAL A 839 5.48 46.76 -21.74
C VAL A 839 5.92 46.38 -20.33
N HIS A 840 5.44 47.13 -19.35
CA HIS A 840 5.68 46.90 -17.92
C HIS A 840 4.53 46.10 -17.30
N PHE A 841 4.88 45.05 -16.56
CA PHE A 841 3.97 44.17 -15.84
C PHE A 841 4.23 44.28 -14.34
N ALA A 842 3.17 44.34 -13.53
CA ALA A 842 3.25 44.31 -12.07
C ALA A 842 2.18 43.39 -11.49
N VAL A 843 2.57 42.47 -10.62
CA VAL A 843 1.69 41.62 -9.81
C VAL A 843 1.81 42.08 -8.36
N GLN A 844 0.76 42.75 -7.87
CA GLN A 844 0.67 43.25 -6.51
C GLN A 844 -0.24 42.37 -5.65
N ASP A 845 0.22 42.01 -4.45
CA ASP A 845 -0.49 41.25 -3.43
C ASP A 845 -0.71 42.08 -2.15
N THR A 846 -1.71 41.70 -1.35
CA THR A 846 -1.96 42.25 0.01
C THR A 846 -1.74 41.17 1.08
N GLY A 847 -0.73 40.33 0.87
CA GLY A 847 -0.44 39.15 1.68
C GLY A 847 0.54 39.43 2.82
N ILE A 848 1.27 38.39 3.21
CA ILE A 848 2.20 38.45 4.36
C ILE A 848 3.44 39.32 4.12
N GLY A 849 3.74 39.72 2.88
CA GLY A 849 4.99 40.42 2.53
C GLY A 849 6.25 39.57 2.71
N ILE A 850 7.41 40.19 2.49
CA ILE A 850 8.73 39.55 2.51
C ILE A 850 9.71 40.42 3.32
N PRO A 851 10.35 39.87 4.37
CA PRO A 851 11.38 40.58 5.13
C PRO A 851 12.58 41.01 4.28
N ALA A 852 13.12 42.21 4.58
CA ALA A 852 14.19 42.83 3.81
C ALA A 852 15.50 42.02 3.78
N ASP A 853 15.78 41.21 4.81
CA ASP A 853 16.92 40.30 4.89
C ASP A 853 16.83 39.10 3.94
N LYS A 854 15.72 38.96 3.19
CA LYS A 854 15.42 37.77 2.36
C LYS A 854 15.08 38.09 0.90
N LEU A 855 15.03 39.37 0.51
CA LEU A 855 14.60 39.80 -0.83
C LEU A 855 15.48 39.25 -1.97
N ASP A 856 16.78 39.07 -1.73
CA ASP A 856 17.67 38.41 -2.71
C ASP A 856 17.46 36.89 -2.72
N ALA A 857 17.32 36.30 -1.53
CA ALA A 857 17.28 34.85 -1.33
C ALA A 857 15.98 34.18 -1.84
N ILE A 858 14.87 34.89 -2.05
CA ILE A 858 13.63 34.30 -2.62
C ILE A 858 13.76 33.86 -4.08
N PHE A 859 14.84 34.25 -4.77
CA PHE A 859 15.11 33.91 -6.17
C PHE A 859 16.19 32.83 -6.33
N GLU A 860 16.76 32.33 -5.23
CA GLU A 860 17.66 31.17 -5.26
C GLU A 860 16.87 29.85 -5.39
N ASP A 861 17.36 28.91 -6.20
CA ASP A 861 16.67 27.63 -6.42
C ASP A 861 16.48 26.84 -5.10
N PHE A 862 15.25 26.34 -4.90
CA PHE A 862 14.81 25.61 -3.69
C PHE A 862 14.82 26.43 -2.39
N SER A 863 15.10 27.74 -2.43
CA SER A 863 15.05 28.61 -1.26
C SER A 863 13.62 28.79 -0.74
N GLN A 864 13.47 28.86 0.59
CA GLN A 864 12.18 29.10 1.26
C GLN A 864 12.36 30.01 2.47
N ALA A 865 11.73 31.19 2.43
CA ALA A 865 12.00 32.28 3.36
C ALA A 865 11.73 31.99 4.86
N ASN A 866 10.88 31.01 5.21
CA ASN A 866 10.59 30.61 6.59
C ASN A 866 10.07 29.15 6.66
N THR A 867 10.60 28.36 7.60
CA THR A 867 10.20 26.95 7.81
C THR A 867 8.86 26.76 8.52
N SER A 868 8.27 27.84 9.06
CA SER A 868 6.91 27.86 9.60
C SER A 868 5.86 27.91 8.48
N THR A 869 6.02 28.83 7.51
CA THR A 869 5.11 29.00 6.37
C THR A 869 5.11 27.80 5.42
N THR A 870 6.20 27.03 5.33
CA THR A 870 6.25 25.75 4.59
C THR A 870 5.12 24.79 5.00
N ARG A 871 4.68 24.79 6.27
CA ARG A 871 3.60 23.92 6.76
C ARG A 871 2.19 24.41 6.45
N GLN A 872 2.02 25.69 6.08
CA GLN A 872 0.70 26.27 5.78
C GLN A 872 0.44 26.47 4.29
N PHE A 873 1.47 26.73 3.47
CA PHE A 873 1.27 27.22 2.10
C PHE A 873 1.89 26.37 0.98
N GLY A 874 2.89 25.52 1.26
CA GLY A 874 3.45 24.51 0.35
C GLY A 874 4.14 25.02 -0.94
N GLY A 875 5.08 24.25 -1.50
CA GLY A 875 5.64 24.52 -2.84
C GLY A 875 7.10 24.10 -3.04
N THR A 876 7.56 24.19 -4.29
CA THR A 876 8.90 23.76 -4.75
C THR A 876 10.02 24.71 -4.36
N GLY A 877 9.77 26.02 -4.38
CA GLY A 877 10.83 27.04 -4.35
C GLY A 877 11.49 27.30 -5.72
N LEU A 878 10.91 26.81 -6.83
CA LEU A 878 11.44 27.00 -8.19
C LEU A 878 10.69 28.06 -9.01
N GLY A 879 9.41 28.32 -8.71
CA GLY A 879 8.58 29.19 -9.56
C GLY A 879 9.08 30.64 -9.70
N LEU A 880 9.82 31.17 -8.70
CA LEU A 880 10.40 32.52 -8.74
C LEU A 880 11.74 32.58 -9.48
N SER A 881 12.61 31.58 -9.34
CA SER A 881 13.88 31.51 -10.10
C SER A 881 13.58 31.28 -11.59
N ILE A 882 12.63 30.39 -11.91
CA ILE A 882 12.12 30.20 -13.28
C ILE A 882 11.53 31.51 -13.83
N ALA A 883 10.72 32.24 -13.05
CA ALA A 883 10.16 33.52 -13.49
C ALA A 883 11.25 34.58 -13.77
N ARG A 884 12.27 34.69 -12.92
CA ARG A 884 13.43 35.57 -13.15
C ARG A 884 14.14 35.19 -14.46
N ASN A 885 14.54 33.92 -14.59
CA ASN A 885 15.31 33.44 -15.73
C ASN A 885 14.55 33.58 -17.06
N LEU A 886 13.22 33.35 -17.06
CA LEU A 886 12.37 33.58 -18.24
C LEU A 886 12.27 35.06 -18.61
N VAL A 887 12.19 35.96 -17.63
CA VAL A 887 12.19 37.42 -17.87
C VAL A 887 13.55 37.88 -18.41
N GLU A 888 14.66 37.36 -17.90
CA GLU A 888 16.01 37.64 -18.40
C GLU A 888 16.21 37.14 -19.84
N LEU A 889 15.67 35.97 -20.20
CA LEU A 889 15.64 35.49 -21.59
C LEU A 889 14.84 36.40 -22.53
N HIS A 890 13.82 37.10 -22.04
CA HIS A 890 13.08 38.13 -22.79
C HIS A 890 13.81 39.49 -22.85
N GLY A 891 15.04 39.59 -22.32
CA GLY A 891 15.78 40.85 -22.22
C GLY A 891 15.24 41.82 -21.17
N GLY A 892 14.41 41.33 -20.24
CA GLY A 892 13.90 42.09 -19.10
C GLY A 892 14.67 41.83 -17.81
N GLN A 893 14.20 42.45 -16.72
CA GLN A 893 14.66 42.16 -15.36
C GLN A 893 13.44 42.04 -14.43
N LEU A 894 13.45 41.06 -13.52
CA LEU A 894 12.40 40.85 -12.53
C LEU A 894 12.81 41.43 -11.16
N GLY A 895 12.11 42.49 -10.74
CA GLY A 895 12.26 43.13 -9.44
C GLY A 895 11.13 42.77 -8.46
N VAL A 896 11.34 43.11 -7.18
CA VAL A 896 10.35 42.97 -6.11
C VAL A 896 10.45 44.14 -5.14
N GLU A 897 9.30 44.73 -4.82
CA GLU A 897 9.12 45.65 -3.70
C GLU A 897 8.22 44.95 -2.68
N SER A 898 8.59 44.89 -1.40
CA SER A 898 7.77 44.19 -0.39
C SER A 898 7.98 44.75 1.01
N GLN A 899 6.95 44.64 1.84
CA GLN A 899 6.99 45.01 3.25
C GLN A 899 6.28 43.95 4.10
N ASP A 900 7.00 43.42 5.08
CA ASP A 900 6.51 42.40 6.02
C ASP A 900 5.19 42.85 6.70
N GLY A 901 4.18 42.01 6.63
CA GLY A 901 2.81 42.26 7.12
C GLY A 901 1.91 43.14 6.23
N VAL A 902 2.39 43.62 5.06
CA VAL A 902 1.64 44.53 4.18
C VAL A 902 1.36 43.92 2.80
N GLY A 903 2.34 43.21 2.21
CA GLY A 903 2.23 42.59 0.90
C GLY A 903 3.47 42.85 0.01
N SER A 904 3.41 42.41 -1.24
CA SER A 904 4.50 42.52 -2.21
C SER A 904 4.01 43.00 -3.59
N THR A 905 4.93 43.57 -4.37
CA THR A 905 4.75 43.87 -5.80
C THR A 905 5.94 43.30 -6.57
N PHE A 906 5.70 42.26 -7.36
CA PHE A 906 6.68 41.74 -8.32
C PHE A 906 6.49 42.44 -9.65
N HIS A 907 7.56 42.96 -10.25
CA HIS A 907 7.45 43.78 -11.46
C HIS A 907 8.58 43.51 -12.46
N PHE A 908 8.26 43.60 -13.75
CA PHE A 908 9.21 43.39 -14.84
C PHE A 908 8.79 44.14 -16.10
N SER A 909 9.72 44.32 -17.04
CA SER A 909 9.44 44.92 -18.36
C SER A 909 9.97 44.05 -19.48
N ILE A 910 9.22 43.92 -20.57
CA ILE A 910 9.62 43.22 -21.80
C ILE A 910 9.42 44.16 -22.99
N SER A 911 10.38 44.20 -23.91
CA SER A 911 10.27 44.98 -25.15
C SER A 911 9.68 44.09 -26.25
N TYR A 912 8.45 44.39 -26.66
CA TYR A 912 7.70 43.62 -27.65
C TYR A 912 7.71 44.31 -29.01
N GLU A 913 7.90 43.57 -30.10
CA GLU A 913 7.67 44.07 -31.46
C GLU A 913 6.17 44.06 -31.77
N ALA A 914 5.64 45.14 -32.37
CA ALA A 914 4.19 45.26 -32.59
C ALA A 914 3.73 44.36 -33.75
N ALA A 915 2.64 43.61 -33.54
CA ALA A 915 1.99 42.80 -34.57
C ALA A 915 0.67 43.44 -35.02
N ASP A 916 0.26 43.19 -36.27
CA ASP A 916 -1.03 43.66 -36.77
C ASP A 916 -2.19 42.81 -36.20
N PRO A 917 -3.11 43.39 -35.38
CA PRO A 917 -4.25 42.68 -34.83
C PRO A 917 -5.30 42.28 -35.89
N ALA A 918 -5.15 42.63 -37.17
CA ALA A 918 -5.93 42.05 -38.26
C ALA A 918 -5.37 40.70 -38.76
N THR A 919 -4.08 40.42 -38.57
CA THR A 919 -3.44 39.18 -39.04
C THR A 919 -3.43 38.06 -38.00
N VAL A 920 -3.65 38.38 -36.72
CA VAL A 920 -3.78 37.39 -35.64
C VAL A 920 -5.25 37.05 -35.41
N PRO A 921 -5.72 35.81 -35.67
CA PRO A 921 -7.10 35.41 -35.43
C PRO A 921 -7.54 35.66 -33.99
N ALA A 922 -8.75 36.18 -33.81
CA ALA A 922 -9.40 36.15 -32.49
C ALA A 922 -9.88 34.72 -32.24
N GLU A 923 -9.43 34.08 -31.16
CA GLU A 923 -9.90 32.73 -30.81
C GLU A 923 -11.38 32.79 -30.42
N ALA A 924 -12.23 32.12 -31.21
CA ALA A 924 -13.62 31.89 -30.83
C ALA A 924 -13.67 31.07 -29.53
N SER A 925 -14.61 31.38 -28.65
CA SER A 925 -14.81 30.62 -27.41
C SER A 925 -15.25 29.19 -27.76
N LEU A 926 -14.36 28.22 -27.57
CA LEU A 926 -14.57 26.82 -28.00
C LEU A 926 -15.61 26.11 -27.12
N ALA A 927 -16.89 26.32 -27.45
CA ALA A 927 -17.94 25.37 -27.13
C ALA A 927 -17.70 24.08 -27.93
N VAL A 928 -17.42 22.98 -27.23
CA VAL A 928 -17.17 21.67 -27.86
C VAL A 928 -18.50 21.08 -28.33
N GLY A 929 -18.70 21.07 -29.65
CA GLY A 929 -19.91 20.56 -30.30
C GLY A 929 -19.82 19.09 -30.69
N ARG A 930 -20.68 18.69 -31.62
CA ARG A 930 -20.57 17.41 -32.36
C ARG A 930 -20.34 17.68 -33.85
N PHE A 931 -19.68 16.73 -34.51
CA PHE A 931 -19.51 16.74 -35.96
C PHE A 931 -20.74 16.15 -36.65
N GLU A 932 -21.24 16.82 -37.68
CA GLU A 932 -22.30 16.30 -38.55
C GLU A 932 -21.94 16.53 -40.03
N PRO A 933 -21.90 15.47 -40.87
CA PRO A 933 -22.03 14.06 -40.52
C PRO A 933 -20.86 13.54 -39.65
N ALA A 934 -21.02 12.34 -39.09
CA ALA A 934 -20.02 11.67 -38.25
C ALA A 934 -18.68 11.46 -38.98
N LEU A 935 -17.56 11.87 -38.35
CA LEU A 935 -16.20 11.69 -38.89
C LEU A 935 -15.73 10.24 -38.73
N HIS A 936 -14.90 9.75 -39.66
CA HIS A 936 -14.21 8.46 -39.56
C HIS A 936 -12.71 8.73 -39.38
N VAL A 937 -12.17 8.52 -38.18
CA VAL A 937 -10.77 8.86 -37.84
C VAL A 937 -9.97 7.60 -37.53
N LEU A 938 -8.81 7.48 -38.17
CA LEU A 938 -7.80 6.47 -37.85
C LEU A 938 -6.91 7.00 -36.72
N VAL A 939 -6.74 6.24 -35.65
CA VAL A 939 -5.82 6.58 -34.55
C VAL A 939 -4.73 5.53 -34.49
N ALA A 940 -3.51 5.94 -34.81
CA ALA A 940 -2.31 5.14 -34.70
C ALA A 940 -1.57 5.50 -33.40
N GLU A 941 -1.55 4.57 -32.45
CA GLU A 941 -1.01 4.74 -31.09
C GLU A 941 -0.70 3.34 -30.54
N ASP A 942 0.48 3.11 -29.97
CA ASP A 942 0.90 1.77 -29.54
C ASP A 942 0.34 1.35 -28.17
N ASN A 943 -0.02 2.33 -27.35
CA ASN A 943 -0.43 2.15 -25.97
C ASN A 943 -1.95 1.98 -25.84
N GLU A 944 -2.40 0.79 -25.42
CA GLU A 944 -3.82 0.42 -25.24
C GLU A 944 -4.64 1.43 -24.40
N LEU A 945 -4.02 2.09 -23.42
CA LEU A 945 -4.70 3.07 -22.58
C LEU A 945 -4.86 4.43 -23.28
N ASN A 946 -3.85 4.87 -24.04
CA ASN A 946 -3.96 6.07 -24.86
C ASN A 946 -4.98 5.85 -26.01
N GLN A 947 -4.99 4.66 -26.62
CA GLN A 947 -6.04 4.24 -27.56
C GLN A 947 -7.44 4.33 -26.93
N LEU A 948 -7.61 3.86 -25.68
CA LEU A 948 -8.88 3.93 -24.96
C LEU A 948 -9.32 5.37 -24.69
N VAL A 949 -8.42 6.24 -24.24
CA VAL A 949 -8.69 7.67 -23.98
C VAL A 949 -9.05 8.38 -25.29
N ALA A 950 -8.21 8.29 -26.31
CA ALA A 950 -8.45 8.92 -27.62
C ALA A 950 -9.80 8.47 -28.21
N ARG A 951 -10.07 7.16 -28.21
CA ARG A 951 -11.36 6.62 -28.66
C ARG A 951 -12.54 7.21 -27.88
N LYS A 952 -12.50 7.23 -26.54
CA LYS A 952 -13.63 7.73 -25.74
C LYS A 952 -13.86 9.23 -25.89
N THR A 953 -12.79 10.03 -26.06
CA THR A 953 -12.90 11.46 -26.37
C THR A 953 -13.53 11.70 -27.74
N LEU A 954 -13.09 10.96 -28.77
CA LEU A 954 -13.58 11.10 -30.14
C LEU A 954 -15.03 10.61 -30.31
N GLU A 955 -15.38 9.45 -29.73
CA GLU A 955 -16.74 8.89 -29.76
C GLU A 955 -17.79 9.89 -29.23
N ALA A 956 -17.45 10.67 -28.20
CA ALA A 956 -18.34 11.68 -27.62
C ALA A 956 -18.71 12.84 -28.59
N TRP A 957 -17.87 13.07 -29.61
CA TRP A 957 -18.05 14.13 -30.61
C TRP A 957 -18.75 13.67 -31.90
N ASN A 958 -19.31 12.45 -31.92
CA ASN A 958 -19.82 11.79 -33.13
C ASN A 958 -18.71 11.41 -34.13
N VAL A 959 -17.59 10.89 -33.63
CA VAL A 959 -16.48 10.36 -34.45
C VAL A 959 -16.42 8.84 -34.31
N GLN A 960 -16.43 8.12 -35.43
CA GLN A 960 -16.10 6.71 -35.52
C GLN A 960 -14.58 6.54 -35.53
N VAL A 961 -14.05 5.61 -34.72
CA VAL A 961 -12.61 5.47 -34.48
C VAL A 961 -12.13 4.07 -34.83
N THR A 962 -11.21 3.99 -35.79
CA THR A 962 -10.42 2.77 -36.06
C THR A 962 -9.07 2.91 -35.36
N ILE A 963 -8.65 1.87 -34.64
CA ILE A 963 -7.37 1.83 -33.92
C ILE A 963 -6.34 1.02 -34.72
N ALA A 964 -5.14 1.58 -34.87
CA ALA A 964 -3.95 0.86 -35.34
C ALA A 964 -2.88 0.88 -34.24
N ALA A 965 -2.33 -0.30 -33.88
CA ALA A 965 -1.36 -0.43 -32.79
C ALA A 965 0.09 -0.10 -33.17
N ASN A 966 0.35 0.26 -34.43
CA ASN A 966 1.63 0.79 -34.92
C ASN A 966 1.46 1.47 -36.30
N GLY A 967 2.51 2.14 -36.79
CA GLY A 967 2.48 2.86 -38.07
C GLY A 967 2.23 1.96 -39.29
N ARG A 968 2.69 0.71 -39.26
CA ARG A 968 2.48 -0.25 -40.36
C ARG A 968 1.01 -0.64 -40.49
N LEU A 969 0.36 -0.97 -39.36
CA LEU A 969 -1.07 -1.26 -39.31
C LEU A 969 -1.92 -0.03 -39.71
N ALA A 970 -1.43 1.20 -39.47
CA ALA A 970 -2.09 2.41 -39.92
C ALA A 970 -2.04 2.57 -41.46
N VAL A 971 -0.89 2.27 -42.08
CA VAL A 971 -0.74 2.23 -43.55
C VAL A 971 -1.62 1.12 -44.16
N GLU A 972 -1.63 -0.07 -43.57
CA GLU A 972 -2.46 -1.20 -44.01
C GLU A 972 -3.98 -0.90 -43.88
N ALA A 973 -4.40 -0.23 -42.80
CA ALA A 973 -5.77 0.23 -42.62
C ALA A 973 -6.17 1.29 -43.65
N ALA A 974 -5.35 2.34 -43.84
CA ALA A 974 -5.63 3.40 -44.80
C ALA A 974 -5.61 2.92 -46.27
N ALA A 975 -4.88 1.84 -46.57
CA ALA A 975 -4.91 1.19 -47.89
C ALA A 975 -6.17 0.33 -48.13
N THR A 976 -6.96 0.02 -47.09
CA THR A 976 -8.15 -0.85 -47.17
C THR A 976 -9.45 -0.16 -46.77
N GLN A 977 -9.40 0.97 -46.08
CA GLN A 977 -10.54 1.76 -45.62
C GLN A 977 -10.25 3.26 -45.78
N ALA A 978 -11.28 4.04 -46.14
CA ALA A 978 -11.18 5.50 -46.21
C ALA A 978 -11.43 6.14 -44.84
N PHE A 979 -10.65 7.18 -44.53
CA PHE A 979 -10.75 7.96 -43.29
C PHE A 979 -10.74 9.47 -43.61
N ASP A 980 -11.43 10.26 -42.80
CA ASP A 980 -11.46 11.73 -42.89
C ASP A 980 -10.21 12.39 -42.31
N ALA A 981 -9.53 11.72 -41.36
CA ALA A 981 -8.28 12.17 -40.76
C ALA A 981 -7.52 11.00 -40.12
N VAL A 982 -6.22 11.22 -39.88
CA VAL A 982 -5.38 10.33 -39.08
C VAL A 982 -4.81 11.10 -37.87
N LEU A 983 -4.96 10.56 -36.67
CA LEU A 983 -4.14 10.94 -35.52
C LEU A 983 -2.98 9.94 -35.45
N MET A 984 -1.75 10.43 -35.58
CA MET A 984 -0.56 9.60 -35.75
C MET A 984 0.42 9.84 -34.60
N ASP A 985 0.58 8.88 -33.69
CA ASP A 985 1.66 8.94 -32.71
C ASP A 985 3.01 8.93 -33.41
N VAL A 986 3.87 9.89 -33.04
CA VAL A 986 5.19 10.04 -33.64
C VAL A 986 6.14 8.92 -33.20
N GLN A 987 5.96 8.36 -32.00
CA GLN A 987 6.89 7.39 -31.41
C GLN A 987 6.24 6.01 -31.23
N MET A 988 6.18 5.22 -32.31
CA MET A 988 5.63 3.85 -32.30
C MET A 988 6.69 2.78 -32.65
N PRO A 989 6.54 1.53 -32.16
CA PRO A 989 7.35 0.38 -32.58
C PRO A 989 6.98 -0.11 -33.99
N GLU A 990 7.80 -1.00 -34.55
CA GLU A 990 7.78 -1.50 -35.95
C GLU A 990 8.01 -0.42 -37.03
N MET A 991 7.22 0.65 -37.03
CA MET A 991 7.27 1.77 -37.96
C MET A 991 6.86 3.05 -37.22
N ASP A 992 7.75 4.04 -37.19
CA ASP A 992 7.48 5.31 -36.50
C ASP A 992 6.48 6.20 -37.25
N GLY A 993 5.92 7.20 -36.57
CA GLY A 993 4.88 8.06 -37.14
C GLY A 993 5.38 8.93 -38.30
N TYR A 994 6.68 9.23 -38.38
CA TYR A 994 7.26 9.97 -39.50
C TYR A 994 7.39 9.07 -40.74
N GLU A 995 7.85 7.84 -40.60
CA GLU A 995 7.90 6.87 -41.69
C GLU A 995 6.49 6.50 -42.17
N ALA A 996 5.56 6.24 -41.26
CA ALA A 996 4.16 5.97 -41.59
C ALA A 996 3.53 7.17 -42.32
N SER A 997 3.77 8.41 -41.89
CA SER A 997 3.27 9.61 -42.58
C SER A 997 3.85 9.75 -43.99
N ARG A 998 5.15 9.47 -44.20
CA ARG A 998 5.75 9.47 -45.54
C ARG A 998 5.13 8.41 -46.44
N GLN A 999 4.86 7.20 -45.93
CA GLN A 999 4.19 6.15 -46.71
C GLN A 999 2.73 6.49 -47.00
N LEU A 1000 1.97 7.02 -46.03
CA LEU A 1000 0.63 7.55 -46.25
C LEU A 1000 0.61 8.67 -47.28
N ARG A 1001 1.64 9.52 -47.36
CA ARG A 1001 1.78 10.57 -48.38
C ARG A 1001 2.18 10.06 -49.77
N MET A 1002 2.73 8.85 -49.89
CA MET A 1002 2.89 8.19 -51.19
C MET A 1002 1.55 7.62 -51.71
N LEU A 1003 0.66 7.19 -50.80
CA LEU A 1003 -0.68 6.71 -51.14
C LEU A 1003 -1.69 7.86 -51.34
N PHE A 1004 -1.58 8.91 -50.54
CA PHE A 1004 -2.45 10.09 -50.51
C PHE A 1004 -1.59 11.38 -50.58
N PRO A 1005 -1.14 11.77 -51.80
CA PRO A 1005 -0.23 12.91 -51.97
C PRO A 1005 -0.84 14.27 -51.65
N ASP A 1006 -2.17 14.39 -51.71
CA ASP A 1006 -2.87 15.61 -51.33
C ASP A 1006 -3.11 15.64 -49.82
N ALA A 1007 -2.34 16.49 -49.12
CA ALA A 1007 -2.44 16.67 -47.68
C ALA A 1007 -3.74 17.35 -47.24
N ASP A 1008 -4.42 18.07 -48.12
CA ASP A 1008 -5.71 18.72 -47.85
C ASP A 1008 -6.89 17.73 -47.90
N GLN A 1009 -6.74 16.62 -48.63
CA GLN A 1009 -7.76 15.56 -48.74
C GLN A 1009 -7.61 14.45 -47.69
N PHE A 1010 -6.41 14.26 -47.13
CA PHE A 1010 -6.15 13.22 -46.13
C PHE A 1010 -5.28 13.78 -44.99
N PRO A 1011 -5.84 14.57 -44.06
CA PRO A 1011 -5.07 15.26 -43.03
C PRO A 1011 -4.51 14.29 -41.98
N ILE A 1012 -3.21 14.43 -41.70
CA ILE A 1012 -2.48 13.68 -40.66
C ILE A 1012 -2.07 14.67 -39.56
N ILE A 1013 -2.51 14.44 -38.33
CA ILE A 1013 -2.15 15.23 -37.15
C ILE A 1013 -1.21 14.38 -36.29
N GLY A 1014 0.04 14.83 -36.12
CA GLY A 1014 1.04 14.15 -35.31
C GLY A 1014 0.78 14.33 -33.81
N LEU A 1015 0.69 13.23 -33.06
CA LEU A 1015 0.65 13.25 -31.60
C LEU A 1015 2.08 13.12 -31.05
N THR A 1016 2.59 14.18 -30.43
CA THR A 1016 3.99 14.24 -29.96
C THR A 1016 4.10 14.12 -28.44
N ALA A 1017 5.21 13.57 -27.92
CA ALA A 1017 5.47 13.57 -26.47
C ALA A 1017 5.97 14.93 -25.93
N SER A 1018 6.20 15.89 -26.82
CA SER A 1018 6.82 17.19 -26.57
C SER A 1018 6.37 18.22 -27.62
N ALA A 1019 6.24 19.48 -27.24
CA ALA A 1019 5.80 20.58 -28.11
C ALA A 1019 6.99 21.45 -28.57
N LEU A 1020 8.11 20.85 -29.00
CA LEU A 1020 9.26 21.62 -29.45
C LEU A 1020 9.12 22.06 -30.92
N PRO A 1021 9.60 23.25 -31.29
CA PRO A 1021 9.68 23.67 -32.70
C PRO A 1021 10.44 22.68 -33.60
N GLU A 1022 11.43 21.97 -33.06
CA GLU A 1022 12.20 20.93 -33.76
C GLU A 1022 11.33 19.69 -34.08
N ASP A 1023 10.55 19.19 -33.13
CA ASP A 1023 9.60 18.08 -33.34
C ASP A 1023 8.54 18.46 -34.38
N ARG A 1024 8.05 19.72 -34.32
CA ARG A 1024 7.09 20.27 -35.28
C ARG A 1024 7.66 20.37 -36.69
N ALA A 1025 8.92 20.79 -36.84
CA ALA A 1025 9.58 20.86 -38.14
C ALA A 1025 9.71 19.46 -38.79
N LEU A 1026 10.18 18.47 -38.02
CA LEU A 1026 10.32 17.08 -38.48
C LEU A 1026 8.98 16.45 -38.90
N ALA A 1027 7.89 16.78 -38.19
CA ALA A 1027 6.54 16.34 -38.53
C ALA A 1027 6.06 16.91 -39.87
N LEU A 1028 6.26 18.21 -40.10
CA LEU A 1028 5.92 18.86 -41.37
C LEU A 1028 6.79 18.33 -42.53
N GLU A 1029 8.09 18.09 -42.31
CA GLU A 1029 8.98 17.43 -43.29
C GLU A 1029 8.59 15.96 -43.59
N ALA A 1030 7.95 15.27 -42.64
CA ALA A 1030 7.35 13.95 -42.85
C ALA A 1030 5.98 14.00 -43.56
N GLY A 1031 5.45 15.20 -43.82
CA GLY A 1031 4.17 15.41 -44.51
C GLY A 1031 2.93 15.42 -43.62
N MET A 1032 3.09 15.55 -42.30
CA MET A 1032 1.96 15.83 -41.40
C MET A 1032 1.43 17.25 -41.61
N ASN A 1033 0.16 17.50 -41.26
CA ASN A 1033 -0.50 18.80 -41.43
C ASN A 1033 -0.33 19.71 -40.20
N ASP A 1034 -0.36 19.12 -39.01
CA ASP A 1034 -0.15 19.80 -37.73
C ASP A 1034 0.36 18.82 -36.67
N THR A 1035 0.77 19.33 -35.50
CA THR A 1035 1.23 18.54 -34.35
C THR A 1035 0.52 18.96 -33.07
N LEU A 1036 0.12 18.00 -32.24
CA LEU A 1036 -0.48 18.22 -30.94
C LEU A 1036 0.23 17.39 -29.86
N ALA A 1037 0.63 18.01 -28.76
CA ALA A 1037 1.39 17.35 -27.71
C ALA A 1037 0.49 16.53 -26.75
N LYS A 1038 1.01 15.40 -26.26
CA LYS A 1038 0.38 14.52 -25.27
C LYS A 1038 0.76 14.97 -23.83
N PRO A 1039 -0.20 15.17 -22.91
CA PRO A 1039 -1.64 14.97 -23.05
C PRO A 1039 -2.29 16.14 -23.82
N PHE A 1040 -3.16 15.82 -24.77
CA PHE A 1040 -3.83 16.83 -25.58
C PHE A 1040 -5.05 17.42 -24.87
N ASP A 1041 -5.27 18.72 -25.04
CA ASP A 1041 -6.52 19.37 -24.63
C ASP A 1041 -7.63 18.95 -25.62
N PRO A 1042 -8.76 18.38 -25.15
CA PRO A 1042 -9.86 17.97 -26.02
C PRO A 1042 -10.44 19.12 -26.86
N ALA A 1043 -10.52 20.36 -26.35
CA ALA A 1043 -11.02 21.49 -27.12
C ALA A 1043 -10.06 21.89 -28.25
N VAL A 1044 -8.75 21.77 -28.03
CA VAL A 1044 -7.72 22.03 -29.05
C VAL A 1044 -7.71 20.93 -30.12
N LEU A 1045 -7.82 19.65 -29.71
CA LEU A 1045 -7.94 18.53 -30.65
C LEU A 1045 -9.22 18.66 -31.52
N PHE A 1046 -10.35 19.01 -30.90
CA PHE A 1046 -11.61 19.27 -31.61
C PHE A 1046 -11.45 20.42 -32.63
N ALA A 1047 -10.82 21.54 -32.22
CA ALA A 1047 -10.56 22.67 -33.10
C ALA A 1047 -9.67 22.31 -34.30
N ARG A 1048 -8.62 21.49 -34.11
CA ARG A 1048 -7.76 21.03 -35.20
C ARG A 1048 -8.46 20.04 -36.13
N LEU A 1049 -9.24 19.10 -35.60
CA LEU A 1049 -10.04 18.21 -36.44
C LEU A 1049 -11.07 18.99 -37.26
N ALA A 1050 -11.77 19.96 -36.68
CA ALA A 1050 -12.68 20.83 -37.42
C ALA A 1050 -11.96 21.66 -38.50
N GLN A 1051 -10.81 22.27 -38.17
CA GLN A 1051 -10.00 23.08 -39.07
C GLN A 1051 -9.51 22.28 -40.29
N HIS A 1052 -9.02 21.06 -40.08
CA HIS A 1052 -8.42 20.25 -41.15
C HIS A 1052 -9.44 19.40 -41.94
N THR A 1053 -10.52 18.92 -41.31
CA THR A 1053 -11.57 18.14 -42.02
C THR A 1053 -12.63 19.02 -42.69
N ARG A 1054 -12.65 20.33 -42.38
CA ARG A 1054 -13.57 21.34 -42.95
C ARG A 1054 -15.06 21.04 -42.75
N ARG A 1055 -15.41 20.15 -41.80
CA ARG A 1055 -16.82 19.81 -41.49
C ARG A 1055 -17.46 20.84 -40.55
N PRO A 1056 -18.77 21.13 -40.72
CA PRO A 1056 -19.50 22.01 -39.82
C PRO A 1056 -19.73 21.33 -38.46
N THR A 1057 -19.88 22.17 -37.43
CA THR A 1057 -20.18 21.75 -36.06
C THR A 1057 -21.44 22.46 -35.58
N THR A 1058 -22.24 21.77 -34.76
CA THR A 1058 -23.50 22.31 -34.22
C THR A 1058 -23.34 22.62 -32.74
N GLU A 1059 -23.75 23.83 -32.32
CA GLU A 1059 -23.81 24.20 -30.90
C GLU A 1059 -24.88 23.37 -30.16
N ALA A 1060 -24.57 22.97 -28.92
CA ALA A 1060 -25.45 22.16 -28.11
C ALA A 1060 -26.50 23.02 -27.37
N THR A 1061 -27.65 23.26 -28.02
CA THR A 1061 -28.80 23.89 -27.37
C THR A 1061 -29.29 23.05 -26.19
N ALA A 1062 -29.42 23.66 -25.00
CA ALA A 1062 -29.88 22.97 -23.80
C ALA A 1062 -31.35 22.49 -23.93
N PRO A 1063 -31.70 21.26 -23.53
CA PRO A 1063 -33.09 20.80 -23.48
C PRO A 1063 -33.93 21.60 -22.46
N ALA A 1064 -35.19 21.87 -22.82
CA ALA A 1064 -36.13 22.62 -21.99
C ALA A 1064 -36.93 21.74 -21.01
N GLU A 1065 -37.61 22.38 -20.06
CA GLU A 1065 -38.42 21.75 -18.99
C GLU A 1065 -39.70 21.06 -19.50
N ALA A 1066 -40.12 19.99 -18.80
CA ALA A 1066 -41.51 19.67 -18.37
C ALA A 1066 -41.67 18.18 -17.96
N PRO A 1067 -42.68 17.81 -17.16
CA PRO A 1067 -43.38 18.53 -16.08
C PRO A 1067 -43.44 17.70 -14.76
N ALA A 1068 -44.10 18.22 -13.72
CA ALA A 1068 -44.32 17.50 -12.45
C ALA A 1068 -45.76 16.98 -12.29
N ALA A 1069 -45.93 15.77 -11.74
CA ALA A 1069 -47.19 15.21 -11.23
C ALA A 1069 -46.95 14.07 -10.21
N ALA A 1070 -47.95 13.76 -9.38
CA ALA A 1070 -47.98 12.71 -8.35
C ALA A 1070 -49.48 12.34 -8.06
N PRO A 1071 -49.86 11.49 -7.08
CA PRO A 1071 -49.19 10.35 -6.42
C PRO A 1071 -50.03 9.02 -6.45
N ALA A 1072 -49.38 7.85 -6.31
CA ALA A 1072 -50.00 6.51 -6.06
C ALA A 1072 -48.91 5.45 -5.73
N GLU A 1073 -49.16 4.25 -5.18
CA GLU A 1073 -49.97 3.87 -4.00
C GLU A 1073 -49.38 2.57 -3.35
N LEU A 1074 -50.16 1.60 -2.80
CA LEU A 1074 -49.63 0.43 -2.05
C LEU A 1074 -50.21 -0.96 -2.43
N ALA A 1075 -49.32 -1.94 -2.64
CA ALA A 1075 -49.53 -3.42 -2.56
C ALA A 1075 -50.44 -4.07 -3.65
N PRO A 1076 -50.44 -5.42 -3.85
CA PRO A 1076 -49.78 -6.50 -3.09
C PRO A 1076 -48.81 -7.41 -3.90
N ALA A 1077 -48.27 -8.44 -3.26
CA ALA A 1077 -47.21 -9.31 -3.79
C ALA A 1077 -47.68 -10.70 -4.24
N THR A 1078 -46.94 -11.29 -5.19
CA THR A 1078 -46.91 -12.74 -5.51
C THR A 1078 -45.46 -13.20 -5.67
N ALA A 1079 -45.08 -14.30 -5.02
CA ALA A 1079 -43.71 -14.80 -5.04
C ALA A 1079 -43.43 -15.68 -6.28
N ALA A 1080 -42.57 -15.19 -7.17
CA ALA A 1080 -41.79 -16.00 -8.10
C ALA A 1080 -40.32 -16.04 -7.62
N ALA A 1081 -39.49 -16.93 -8.18
CA ALA A 1081 -38.08 -17.05 -7.78
C ALA A 1081 -37.34 -15.72 -7.96
N ALA A 1082 -36.88 -15.14 -6.85
CA ALA A 1082 -36.27 -13.81 -6.87
C ALA A 1082 -34.88 -13.86 -7.52
N LEU A 1083 -34.74 -13.20 -8.67
CA LEU A 1083 -33.45 -12.79 -9.19
C LEU A 1083 -32.80 -11.82 -8.19
N ASP A 1084 -31.51 -12.01 -7.90
CA ASP A 1084 -30.77 -11.08 -7.04
C ASP A 1084 -30.34 -9.87 -7.88
N TRP A 1085 -31.20 -8.85 -7.86
CA TRP A 1085 -30.97 -7.58 -8.55
C TRP A 1085 -29.98 -6.66 -7.83
N THR A 1086 -29.53 -7.00 -6.61
CA THR A 1086 -28.78 -6.08 -5.74
C THR A 1086 -27.53 -5.54 -6.44
N LEU A 1087 -26.79 -6.39 -7.17
CA LEU A 1087 -25.62 -5.97 -7.94
C LEU A 1087 -25.95 -4.96 -9.04
N LEU A 1088 -27.07 -5.12 -9.75
CA LEU A 1088 -27.50 -4.19 -10.81
C LEU A 1088 -28.09 -2.90 -10.22
N GLU A 1089 -28.74 -2.98 -9.06
CA GLU A 1089 -29.30 -1.83 -8.34
C GLU A 1089 -28.21 -0.98 -7.67
N GLU A 1090 -27.16 -1.61 -7.14
CA GLU A 1090 -25.92 -0.96 -6.69
C GLU A 1090 -25.19 -0.27 -7.86
N LEU A 1091 -24.95 -0.99 -8.96
CA LEU A 1091 -24.31 -0.44 -10.16
C LEU A 1091 -25.11 0.70 -10.80
N ALA A 1092 -26.44 0.67 -10.70
CA ALA A 1092 -27.31 1.75 -11.15
C ALA A 1092 -27.48 2.89 -10.14
N SER A 1093 -27.11 2.68 -8.86
CA SER A 1093 -27.42 3.58 -7.74
C SER A 1093 -28.90 4.03 -7.71
N GLY A 1094 -29.83 3.09 -7.99
CA GLY A 1094 -31.27 3.34 -8.06
C GLY A 1094 -31.79 3.98 -9.37
N ASN A 1095 -30.96 4.15 -10.40
CA ASN A 1095 -31.38 4.68 -11.69
C ASN A 1095 -32.10 3.61 -12.55
N GLU A 1096 -33.43 3.48 -12.39
CA GLU A 1096 -34.26 2.53 -13.15
C GLU A 1096 -34.18 2.71 -14.68
N ALA A 1097 -33.91 3.92 -15.19
CA ALA A 1097 -33.73 4.11 -16.63
C ALA A 1097 -32.46 3.40 -17.15
N PHE A 1098 -31.40 3.36 -16.34
CA PHE A 1098 -30.18 2.61 -16.62
C PHE A 1098 -30.38 1.10 -16.43
N ILE A 1099 -31.07 0.66 -15.38
CA ILE A 1099 -31.47 -0.76 -15.17
C ILE A 1099 -32.25 -1.26 -16.40
N GLY A 1100 -33.28 -0.51 -16.83
CA GLY A 1100 -34.05 -0.81 -18.02
C GLY A 1100 -33.25 -0.74 -19.33
N GLN A 1101 -32.14 0.00 -19.39
CA GLN A 1101 -31.22 -0.01 -20.55
C GLN A 1101 -30.35 -1.28 -20.56
N ILE A 1102 -29.79 -1.69 -19.43
CA ILE A 1102 -29.02 -2.94 -19.31
C ILE A 1102 -29.91 -4.14 -19.64
N ILE A 1103 -31.14 -4.18 -19.11
CA ILE A 1103 -32.11 -5.25 -19.41
C ILE A 1103 -32.46 -5.28 -20.91
N ARG A 1104 -32.77 -4.14 -21.55
CA ARG A 1104 -33.03 -4.08 -23.01
C ARG A 1104 -31.82 -4.52 -23.84
N THR A 1105 -30.61 -4.24 -23.36
CA THR A 1105 -29.38 -4.67 -24.03
C THR A 1105 -29.20 -6.19 -23.92
N PHE A 1106 -29.46 -6.79 -22.76
CA PHE A 1106 -29.42 -8.24 -22.58
C PHE A 1106 -30.51 -8.96 -23.40
N LEU A 1107 -31.76 -8.49 -23.37
CA LEU A 1107 -32.86 -9.10 -24.13
C LEU A 1107 -32.67 -9.02 -25.65
N SER A 1108 -31.87 -8.08 -26.17
CA SER A 1108 -31.54 -7.99 -27.60
C SER A 1108 -30.29 -8.76 -28.02
N GLN A 1109 -29.31 -8.94 -27.13
CA GLN A 1109 -28.03 -9.60 -27.45
C GLN A 1109 -27.92 -11.05 -26.96
N GLY A 1110 -28.53 -11.39 -25.82
CA GLY A 1110 -28.49 -12.73 -25.21
C GLY A 1110 -28.90 -13.85 -26.17
N PRO A 1111 -30.07 -13.75 -26.85
CA PRO A 1111 -30.49 -14.76 -27.83
C PRO A 1111 -29.53 -14.92 -29.02
N GLN A 1112 -28.85 -13.84 -29.44
CA GLN A 1112 -27.85 -13.90 -30.51
C GLN A 1112 -26.56 -14.60 -30.04
N LEU A 1113 -26.12 -14.34 -28.81
CA LEU A 1113 -24.98 -15.04 -28.19
C LEU A 1113 -25.29 -16.52 -27.93
N GLN A 1114 -26.52 -16.86 -27.55
CA GLN A 1114 -26.98 -18.24 -27.43
C GLN A 1114 -26.94 -18.95 -28.79
N GLN A 1115 -27.48 -18.34 -29.85
CA GLN A 1115 -27.40 -18.91 -31.20
C GLN A 1115 -25.93 -19.10 -31.66
N GLN A 1116 -25.04 -18.15 -31.34
CA GLN A 1116 -23.61 -18.25 -31.64
C GLN A 1116 -22.89 -19.35 -30.84
N LEU A 1117 -23.35 -19.69 -29.63
CA LEU A 1117 -22.83 -20.84 -28.87
C LEU A 1117 -23.16 -22.15 -29.57
N CYS A 1118 -24.43 -22.35 -29.94
CA CYS A 1118 -24.88 -23.57 -30.60
C CYS A 1118 -24.23 -23.74 -31.98
N GLN A 1119 -24.11 -22.67 -32.77
CA GLN A 1119 -23.36 -22.66 -34.02
C GLN A 1119 -21.85 -22.97 -33.84
N ALA A 1120 -21.21 -22.45 -32.79
CA ALA A 1120 -19.80 -22.74 -32.51
C ALA A 1120 -19.57 -24.21 -32.09
N PHE A 1121 -20.57 -24.83 -31.44
CA PHE A 1121 -20.56 -26.25 -31.10
C PHE A 1121 -20.79 -27.13 -32.34
N GLU A 1122 -21.80 -26.84 -33.17
CA GLU A 1122 -22.07 -27.55 -34.44
C GLU A 1122 -20.89 -27.45 -35.42
N ALA A 1123 -20.23 -26.29 -35.47
CA ALA A 1123 -19.02 -26.07 -36.27
C ALA A 1123 -17.73 -26.66 -35.64
N ALA A 1124 -17.83 -27.38 -34.53
CA ALA A 1124 -16.73 -28.01 -33.79
C ALA A 1124 -15.54 -27.06 -33.54
N SER A 1125 -15.82 -25.81 -33.11
CA SER A 1125 -14.81 -24.76 -32.92
C SER A 1125 -14.68 -24.36 -31.44
N PRO A 1126 -13.74 -24.97 -30.67
CA PRO A 1126 -13.66 -24.75 -29.23
C PRO A 1126 -13.29 -23.31 -28.86
N ASP A 1127 -12.46 -22.64 -29.66
CA ASP A 1127 -12.11 -21.24 -29.46
C ASP A 1127 -13.28 -20.28 -29.73
N ALA A 1128 -14.16 -20.60 -30.67
CA ALA A 1128 -15.40 -19.83 -30.85
C ALA A 1128 -16.35 -20.06 -29.67
N LEU A 1129 -16.54 -21.31 -29.27
CA LEU A 1129 -17.41 -21.71 -28.15
C LEU A 1129 -16.96 -21.04 -26.84
N ALA A 1130 -15.67 -21.11 -26.51
CA ALA A 1130 -15.10 -20.47 -25.31
C ALA A 1130 -15.22 -18.93 -25.34
N ARG A 1131 -14.99 -18.29 -26.49
CA ARG A 1131 -15.12 -16.82 -26.60
C ARG A 1131 -16.57 -16.35 -26.47
N THR A 1132 -17.53 -17.08 -27.02
CA THR A 1132 -18.96 -16.73 -26.90
C THR A 1132 -19.48 -17.03 -25.50
N ALA A 1133 -19.05 -18.13 -24.86
CA ALA A 1133 -19.37 -18.45 -23.47
C ALA A 1133 -18.86 -17.35 -22.52
N HIS A 1134 -17.62 -16.91 -22.70
CA HIS A 1134 -17.03 -15.81 -21.93
C HIS A 1134 -17.81 -14.48 -22.07
N LYS A 1135 -18.23 -14.13 -23.30
CA LYS A 1135 -19.08 -12.96 -23.55
C LYS A 1135 -20.43 -13.05 -22.82
N LEU A 1136 -21.13 -14.18 -22.94
CA LEU A 1136 -22.43 -14.37 -22.32
C LEU A 1136 -22.32 -14.42 -20.78
N LYS A 1137 -21.25 -15.02 -20.23
CA LYS A 1137 -20.93 -15.02 -18.80
C LYS A 1137 -20.84 -13.60 -18.22
N GLY A 1138 -20.20 -12.69 -18.97
CA GLY A 1138 -20.09 -11.27 -18.60
C GLY A 1138 -21.42 -10.50 -18.61
N GLN A 1139 -22.38 -10.88 -19.46
CA GLN A 1139 -23.72 -10.28 -19.48
C GLN A 1139 -24.65 -10.86 -18.42
N VAL A 1140 -24.58 -12.18 -18.20
CA VAL A 1140 -25.42 -12.90 -17.22
C VAL A 1140 -25.07 -12.53 -15.76
N ALA A 1141 -23.83 -12.10 -15.50
CA ALA A 1141 -23.35 -11.74 -14.16
C ALA A 1141 -24.20 -10.67 -13.45
N TYR A 1142 -24.82 -9.74 -14.19
CA TYR A 1142 -25.61 -8.64 -13.61
C TYR A 1142 -26.95 -9.07 -12.98
N PHE A 1143 -27.43 -10.28 -13.27
CA PHE A 1143 -28.79 -10.72 -12.91
C PHE A 1143 -28.85 -11.71 -11.73
N GLY A 1144 -27.77 -11.81 -10.95
CA GLY A 1144 -27.81 -12.53 -9.67
C GLY A 1144 -27.99 -14.05 -9.78
N VAL A 1145 -27.58 -14.66 -10.90
CA VAL A 1145 -27.77 -16.08 -11.21
C VAL A 1145 -26.45 -16.87 -11.16
N PRO A 1146 -25.91 -17.18 -9.96
CA PRO A 1146 -24.60 -17.81 -9.81
C PRO A 1146 -24.53 -19.23 -10.40
N ALA A 1147 -25.65 -19.97 -10.43
CA ALA A 1147 -25.71 -21.27 -11.08
C ALA A 1147 -25.41 -21.17 -12.59
N LEU A 1148 -26.06 -20.23 -13.27
CA LEU A 1148 -25.90 -20.00 -14.71
C LEU A 1148 -24.51 -19.45 -15.05
N HIS A 1149 -23.98 -18.57 -14.20
CA HIS A 1149 -22.60 -18.09 -14.33
C HIS A 1149 -21.58 -19.25 -14.18
N GLY A 1150 -21.82 -20.17 -13.24
CA GLY A 1150 -21.01 -21.38 -13.06
C GLY A 1150 -21.08 -22.34 -14.26
N THR A 1151 -22.26 -22.55 -14.85
CA THR A 1151 -22.42 -23.34 -16.09
C THR A 1151 -21.64 -22.72 -17.26
N LEU A 1152 -21.72 -21.40 -17.44
CA LEU A 1152 -21.00 -20.68 -18.48
C LEU A 1152 -19.48 -20.74 -18.28
N GLU A 1153 -19.00 -20.69 -17.03
CA GLU A 1153 -17.59 -20.90 -16.71
C GLU A 1153 -17.12 -22.34 -16.96
N GLN A 1154 -17.93 -23.35 -16.61
CA GLN A 1154 -17.64 -24.74 -16.90
C GLN A 1154 -17.57 -24.99 -18.42
N LEU A 1155 -18.50 -24.43 -19.20
CA LEU A 1155 -18.49 -24.52 -20.66
C LEU A 1155 -17.25 -23.82 -21.27
N GLU A 1156 -16.88 -22.63 -20.77
CA GLU A 1156 -15.66 -21.93 -21.18
C GLU A 1156 -14.38 -22.75 -20.90
N GLN A 1157 -14.31 -23.41 -19.74
CA GLN A 1157 -13.16 -24.26 -19.36
C GLN A 1157 -13.12 -25.56 -20.16
N GLN A 1158 -14.25 -26.27 -20.30
CA GLN A 1158 -14.36 -27.51 -21.08
C GLN A 1158 -14.00 -27.27 -22.55
N ALA A 1159 -14.46 -26.15 -23.14
CA ALA A 1159 -14.13 -25.78 -24.51
C ALA A 1159 -12.61 -25.54 -24.66
N ARG A 1160 -11.97 -24.75 -23.79
CA ARG A 1160 -10.51 -24.57 -23.82
C ARG A 1160 -9.73 -25.87 -23.62
N GLN A 1161 -10.23 -26.76 -22.77
CA GLN A 1161 -9.63 -28.07 -22.51
C GLN A 1161 -9.92 -29.13 -23.59
N HIS A 1162 -10.64 -28.78 -24.65
CA HIS A 1162 -11.01 -29.69 -25.75
C HIS A 1162 -11.76 -30.94 -25.25
N ALA A 1163 -12.71 -30.74 -24.31
CA ALA A 1163 -13.55 -31.79 -23.76
C ALA A 1163 -14.37 -32.52 -24.85
N PRO A 1164 -14.70 -33.82 -24.65
CA PRO A 1164 -15.46 -34.59 -25.64
C PRO A 1164 -16.85 -33.99 -25.91
N PRO A 1165 -17.38 -34.08 -27.15
CA PRO A 1165 -18.63 -33.42 -27.54
C PRO A 1165 -19.81 -33.69 -26.62
N ASP A 1166 -19.94 -34.91 -26.09
CA ASP A 1166 -21.05 -35.32 -25.21
C ASP A 1166 -21.13 -34.48 -23.92
N GLN A 1167 -19.98 -34.03 -23.39
CA GLN A 1167 -19.92 -33.20 -22.16
C GLN A 1167 -20.25 -31.74 -22.46
N LEU A 1168 -19.82 -31.24 -23.61
CA LEU A 1168 -20.16 -29.90 -24.11
C LEU A 1168 -21.66 -29.82 -24.46
N ALA A 1169 -22.22 -30.86 -25.08
CA ALA A 1169 -23.64 -30.97 -25.40
C ALA A 1169 -24.52 -30.92 -24.14
N ALA A 1170 -24.24 -31.74 -23.13
CA ALA A 1170 -24.98 -31.72 -21.87
C ALA A 1170 -24.88 -30.37 -21.13
N SER A 1171 -23.73 -29.70 -21.23
CA SER A 1171 -23.52 -28.36 -20.66
C SER A 1171 -24.27 -27.26 -21.42
N LEU A 1172 -24.44 -27.42 -22.75
CA LEU A 1172 -25.25 -26.54 -23.60
C LEU A 1172 -26.75 -26.75 -23.40
N GLU A 1173 -27.23 -27.99 -23.37
CA GLU A 1173 -28.65 -28.31 -23.13
C GLU A 1173 -29.13 -27.75 -21.78
N TYR A 1174 -28.31 -27.88 -20.73
CA TYR A 1174 -28.58 -27.27 -19.43
C TYR A 1174 -28.56 -25.74 -19.47
N LEU A 1175 -27.63 -25.15 -20.23
CA LEU A 1175 -27.54 -23.69 -20.43
C LEU A 1175 -28.79 -23.13 -21.15
N GLU A 1176 -29.28 -23.79 -22.19
CA GLU A 1176 -30.46 -23.35 -22.93
C GLU A 1176 -31.73 -23.38 -22.06
N LEU A 1177 -31.92 -24.43 -21.26
CA LEU A 1177 -33.03 -24.52 -20.31
C LEU A 1177 -33.00 -23.37 -19.28
N GLN A 1178 -31.82 -23.09 -18.70
CA GLN A 1178 -31.69 -22.01 -17.71
C GLN A 1178 -31.83 -20.60 -18.32
N LEU A 1179 -31.45 -20.40 -19.59
CA LEU A 1179 -31.72 -19.15 -20.31
C LEU A 1179 -33.21 -18.99 -20.66
N ALA A 1180 -33.90 -20.07 -21.03
CA ALA A 1180 -35.33 -20.07 -21.31
C ALA A 1180 -36.18 -19.70 -20.07
N ASP A 1181 -35.79 -20.15 -18.88
CA ASP A 1181 -36.40 -19.73 -17.61
C ASP A 1181 -36.06 -18.26 -17.25
N LEU A 1182 -34.87 -17.78 -17.64
CA LEU A 1182 -34.37 -16.47 -17.25
C LEU A 1182 -34.98 -15.31 -18.05
N TYR A 1183 -35.12 -15.42 -19.38
CA TYR A 1183 -35.62 -14.31 -20.20
C TYR A 1183 -37.00 -13.80 -19.77
N PRO A 1184 -38.01 -14.64 -19.44
CA PRO A 1184 -39.32 -14.18 -18.97
C PRO A 1184 -39.25 -13.44 -17.63
N LEU A 1185 -38.42 -13.90 -16.69
CA LEU A 1185 -38.25 -13.28 -15.37
C LEU A 1185 -37.60 -11.89 -15.49
N ILE A 1186 -36.61 -11.75 -16.39
CA ILE A 1186 -35.97 -10.47 -16.68
C ILE A 1186 -36.92 -9.52 -17.43
N GLN A 1187 -37.67 -10.03 -18.42
CA GLN A 1187 -38.64 -9.25 -19.19
C GLN A 1187 -39.79 -8.74 -18.33
N ALA A 1188 -40.20 -9.50 -17.30
CA ALA A 1188 -41.25 -9.09 -16.36
C ALA A 1188 -40.90 -7.78 -15.61
N ARG A 1189 -39.61 -7.52 -15.29
CA ARG A 1189 -39.22 -6.27 -14.60
C ARG A 1189 -39.52 -5.02 -15.45
N ILE A 1190 -39.34 -5.10 -16.77
CA ILE A 1190 -39.67 -3.99 -17.69
C ILE A 1190 -41.18 -3.80 -17.88
N MET A 1191 -42.01 -4.81 -17.64
CA MET A 1191 -43.47 -4.71 -17.76
C MET A 1191 -44.17 -4.23 -16.47
N VAL A 1192 -43.40 -3.96 -15.41
CA VAL A 1192 -43.89 -3.46 -14.11
C VAL A 1192 -43.38 -2.03 -13.83
N SER A 1193 -42.50 -1.50 -14.69
CA SER A 1193 -41.93 -0.14 -14.66
C SER A 1193 -42.49 0.77 -15.76
#